data_AF-A0A7V5VCH2-F1
#
_entry.id   AF-A0A7V5VCH2-F1
#
_cell.length_a   1.000
_cell.length_b   1.000
_cell.length_c   1.000
_cell.angle_alpha   90.00
_cell.angle_beta   90.00
_cell.angle_gamma   90.00
#
_symmetry.space_group_name_H-M   'P 1'
#
loop_
_entity.id
_entity.type
_entity.pdbx_description
1 polymer ?
#
loop_
_entity_poly.entity_id
_entity_poly.type
_entity_poly.pdbx_seq_one_letter_code
_entity_poly.pdbx_strand_id
1 'polypeptide(L)'
;MKKIFFTILLCSVLAPELPAQVTGLSGWNIFLDPGHSRRENMGVYNYSEAEKSLRVALHLRDLLLTHTDIDTVYLSRSNDQVSVSLSQRTDMANSLGAAWYHSLHSNAGSSTANNTLMLWGQYYGGSEKVPNGGKAMSDIMIDRLSRSMRIPSIGSRGDCSFYSYTGACSPSWRGPYLHVNRKTTMPSELSEAGYHTSPVQNPRNMNDDWKRLEAWAFFWSILDLHGIERPAIGLVAGYVTDIETGTPINGAVAQLGDSSYTTDTFESLFSRYVSDPDLLSNGFFYFEDAPLDSLVLTVSAEGYRSDTVTVAVSDSFFTFHDFKLISTVPPQVVATTPAPGSENVDAWAPIVIDFSRGMNRDSVEAAIEFSPQASWRTAWDTRRKRLAIIPDTLEYRTAYTLTLQPSATDSYGNPLDGNGDGTGGDAFILNFTTGNEDRQPPQRIDQYPVTDADAVELNPVITFVFDEPIKTTSLRTTTIRLQRSSDDTYVSGVLRHHIVGEVSVLSFFPNDELEPSMRYRVTLNPGFTDRIGNAVTDLHEFEFSTSAYAFNPTTIDNFDSGNTNNWFEPQQSGSTTGIITEQTSVGVNNSFVNLHSNSTYAMRLSFAWDTTAGRWLLREYLYGSKPRSITFRNDAVLQVYVFGDGSGTKFRFAIDDKVPQNAAGNHEVSPWYTIDWYGWRLISWDLSSGETGDWLGDGSLDGLLRFDSIQLSYEPGRSAESGTLYFDDLRVSSKVLVSVAENPVTGLPQQHTLLPNYPNPFNPETSIEWVLSQPEQQVRLEIYDALGRHIRTLYDGALPAGAHRRIWDGRDQQGQVVASGTYIYKLSAGQIRLQRKMLLVR
;
A
#
# COMPACT_ATOMS: atom_id res chain seq x y z
N MET A 1 80.82 9.55 -14.10
CA MET A 1 81.19 9.24 -15.49
C MET A 1 81.28 7.72 -15.64
N LYS A 2 80.24 7.07 -16.19
CA LYS A 2 80.28 5.77 -16.89
C LYS A 2 78.84 5.42 -17.31
N LYS A 3 78.60 5.44 -18.62
CA LYS A 3 77.35 5.06 -19.28
C LYS A 3 77.25 3.52 -19.29
N ILE A 4 76.11 2.97 -18.93
CA ILE A 4 75.75 1.56 -19.17
C ILE A 4 74.66 1.58 -20.25
N PHE A 5 74.95 0.92 -21.37
CA PHE A 5 74.01 0.66 -22.46
C PHE A 5 73.03 -0.42 -22.02
N PHE A 6 71.73 -0.15 -22.09
CA PHE A 6 70.69 -1.17 -22.07
C PHE A 6 70.20 -1.39 -23.50
N THR A 7 70.39 -2.61 -23.99
CA THR A 7 69.87 -3.10 -25.27
C THR A 7 68.34 -3.21 -25.16
N ILE A 8 67.61 -2.44 -25.96
CA ILE A 8 66.17 -2.54 -26.08
C ILE A 8 65.86 -3.80 -26.90
N LEU A 9 65.32 -4.82 -26.24
CA LEU A 9 64.67 -5.95 -26.89
C LEU A 9 63.27 -5.47 -27.30
N LEU A 10 63.02 -5.36 -28.61
CA LEU A 10 61.72 -5.01 -29.17
C LEU A 10 60.78 -6.21 -28.98
N CYS A 11 60.08 -6.28 -27.84
CA CYS A 11 58.91 -7.12 -27.70
C CYS A 11 57.77 -6.44 -28.46
N SER A 12 57.42 -6.97 -29.63
CA SER A 12 56.18 -6.67 -30.33
C SER A 12 55.01 -7.13 -29.46
N VAL A 13 54.46 -6.20 -28.67
CA VAL A 13 53.13 -6.36 -28.09
C VAL A 13 52.17 -6.29 -29.28
N LEU A 14 51.63 -7.45 -29.69
CA LEU A 14 50.45 -7.50 -30.53
C LEU A 14 49.35 -6.76 -29.76
N ALA A 15 48.92 -5.62 -30.29
CA ALA A 15 47.65 -5.03 -29.88
C ALA A 15 46.56 -6.09 -30.11
N PRO A 16 45.60 -6.27 -29.19
CA PRO A 16 44.44 -7.11 -29.48
C PRO A 16 43.78 -6.55 -30.76
N GLU A 17 43.59 -7.42 -31.76
CA GLU A 17 42.76 -7.07 -32.91
C GLU A 17 41.39 -6.68 -32.36
N LEU A 18 40.90 -5.48 -32.71
CA LEU A 18 39.51 -5.12 -32.45
C LEU A 18 38.64 -6.22 -33.09
N PRO A 19 37.64 -6.78 -32.38
CA PRO A 19 36.72 -7.72 -33.00
C PRO A 19 36.16 -7.10 -34.28
N ALA A 20 36.12 -7.89 -35.35
CA ALA A 20 35.66 -7.40 -36.65
C ALA A 20 34.26 -6.77 -36.50
N GLN A 21 34.14 -5.52 -36.96
CA GLN A 21 32.87 -4.79 -36.94
C GLN A 21 31.79 -5.60 -37.65
N VAL A 22 30.62 -5.74 -37.02
CA VAL A 22 29.46 -6.42 -37.61
C VAL A 22 28.88 -5.52 -38.70
N THR A 23 28.75 -6.04 -39.92
CA THR A 23 28.24 -5.27 -41.07
C THR A 23 26.79 -5.64 -41.41
N GLY A 24 26.02 -4.69 -41.95
CA GLY A 24 24.65 -4.91 -42.43
C GLY A 24 23.61 -3.90 -41.94
N LEU A 25 24.04 -2.94 -41.12
CA LEU A 25 23.22 -1.82 -40.62
C LEU A 25 23.60 -0.48 -41.27
N SER A 26 24.61 -0.43 -42.15
CA SER A 26 24.97 0.79 -42.88
C SER A 26 23.76 1.38 -43.62
N GLY A 27 23.54 2.69 -43.45
CA GLY A 27 22.37 3.38 -44.00
C GLY A 27 21.04 3.16 -43.26
N TRP A 28 20.97 2.28 -42.26
CA TRP A 28 19.85 2.19 -41.32
C TRP A 28 20.10 3.08 -40.10
N ASN A 29 19.04 3.66 -39.53
CA ASN A 29 19.15 4.47 -38.33
C ASN A 29 17.97 4.22 -37.38
N ILE A 30 18.19 4.42 -36.09
CA ILE A 30 17.19 4.14 -35.06
C ILE A 30 17.05 5.33 -34.12
N PHE A 31 15.81 5.59 -33.70
CA PHE A 31 15.47 6.55 -32.67
C PHE A 31 15.15 5.82 -31.37
N LEU A 32 16.01 5.98 -30.37
CA LEU A 32 15.83 5.44 -29.03
C LEU A 32 15.12 6.47 -28.15
N ASP A 33 13.99 6.07 -27.59
CA ASP A 33 13.16 6.92 -26.75
C ASP A 33 13.14 6.41 -25.31
N PRO A 34 14.07 6.84 -24.44
CA PRO A 34 14.01 6.53 -23.02
C PRO A 34 12.78 7.21 -22.39
N GLY A 35 11.82 6.37 -21.98
CA GLY A 35 10.54 6.76 -21.42
C GLY A 35 10.64 7.77 -20.27
N HIS A 36 9.58 8.55 -20.09
CA HIS A 36 9.47 9.58 -19.04
C HIS A 36 10.59 10.64 -19.08
N SER A 37 10.57 11.60 -18.15
CA SER A 37 11.61 12.62 -18.01
C SER A 37 11.96 12.87 -16.55
N ARG A 38 13.14 13.45 -16.27
CA ARG A 38 13.56 13.79 -14.91
C ARG A 38 13.43 12.60 -13.97
N ARG A 39 12.65 12.76 -12.90
CA ARG A 39 12.35 11.74 -11.90
C ARG A 39 10.87 11.35 -11.92
N GLU A 40 10.23 11.49 -13.08
CA GLU A 40 8.86 11.02 -13.29
C GLU A 40 8.80 9.50 -13.14
N ASN A 41 7.61 9.02 -12.76
CA ASN A 41 7.30 7.62 -12.47
C ASN A 41 8.25 7.00 -11.44
N MET A 42 8.13 7.51 -10.20
CA MET A 42 8.93 7.05 -9.06
C MET A 42 8.60 5.60 -8.74
N GLY A 43 9.66 4.79 -8.60
CA GLY A 43 9.57 3.46 -8.01
C GLY A 43 9.69 3.48 -6.51
N VAL A 44 10.29 2.42 -5.97
CA VAL A 44 10.70 2.36 -4.56
C VAL A 44 12.12 2.92 -4.38
N TYR A 45 12.51 3.17 -3.13
CA TYR A 45 13.86 3.58 -2.74
C TYR A 45 14.40 4.81 -3.48
N ASN A 46 13.53 5.79 -3.76
CA ASN A 46 13.92 7.04 -4.39
C ASN A 46 14.69 6.82 -5.72
N TYR A 47 14.28 5.85 -6.55
CA TYR A 47 14.80 5.66 -7.90
C TYR A 47 13.67 5.54 -8.92
N SER A 48 13.71 6.35 -9.99
CA SER A 48 12.62 6.45 -10.95
C SER A 48 12.84 5.61 -12.21
N GLU A 49 11.76 5.26 -12.90
CA GLU A 49 11.83 4.64 -14.22
C GLU A 49 12.61 5.52 -15.21
N ALA A 50 12.33 6.83 -15.20
CA ALA A 50 12.99 7.78 -16.10
C ALA A 50 14.52 7.73 -15.97
N GLU A 51 15.03 7.54 -14.76
CA GLU A 51 16.46 7.38 -14.52
C GLU A 51 16.98 6.09 -15.16
N LYS A 52 16.31 4.95 -14.93
CA LYS A 52 16.66 3.63 -15.52
C LYS A 52 16.69 3.67 -17.05
N SER A 53 15.58 4.04 -17.68
CA SER A 53 15.39 3.92 -19.13
C SER A 53 16.42 4.72 -19.93
N LEU A 54 16.88 5.86 -19.40
CA LEU A 54 17.91 6.65 -20.04
C LEU A 54 19.25 5.90 -20.14
N ARG A 55 19.69 5.26 -19.05
CA ARG A 55 20.98 4.55 -19.05
C ARG A 55 20.96 3.33 -19.96
N VAL A 56 19.85 2.60 -20.00
CA VAL A 56 19.67 1.49 -20.96
C VAL A 56 19.76 2.00 -22.40
N ALA A 57 19.08 3.12 -22.72
CA ALA A 57 19.15 3.71 -24.06
C ALA A 57 20.57 4.17 -24.44
N LEU A 58 21.33 4.71 -23.47
CA LEU A 58 22.72 5.12 -23.67
C LEU A 58 23.64 3.91 -23.91
N HIS A 59 23.49 2.81 -23.16
CA HIS A 59 24.25 1.58 -23.41
C HIS A 59 23.89 0.95 -24.76
N LEU A 60 22.60 0.90 -25.12
CA LEU A 60 22.20 0.37 -26.43
C LEU A 60 22.77 1.20 -27.58
N ARG A 61 22.78 2.53 -27.43
CA ARG A 61 23.41 3.43 -28.39
C ARG A 61 24.91 3.18 -28.50
N ASP A 62 25.59 3.00 -27.38
CA ASP A 62 27.02 2.66 -27.34
C ASP A 62 27.28 1.37 -28.12
N LEU A 63 26.61 0.26 -27.75
CA LEU A 63 26.77 -1.04 -28.39
C LEU A 63 26.54 -1.00 -29.91
N LEU A 64 25.50 -0.30 -30.35
CA LEU A 64 25.19 -0.14 -31.77
C LEU A 64 26.34 0.58 -32.50
N LEU A 65 26.81 1.70 -31.98
CA LEU A 65 27.85 2.51 -32.62
C LEU A 65 29.24 1.89 -32.56
N THR A 66 29.53 1.04 -31.58
CA THR A 66 30.86 0.43 -31.39
C THR A 66 31.00 -0.92 -32.08
N HIS A 67 29.96 -1.76 -32.10
CA HIS A 67 30.05 -3.12 -32.63
C HIS A 67 29.52 -3.28 -34.06
N THR A 68 28.86 -2.26 -34.64
CA THR A 68 28.23 -2.37 -35.96
C THR A 68 28.62 -1.24 -36.90
N ASP A 69 28.28 -1.36 -38.17
CA ASP A 69 28.40 -0.33 -39.22
C ASP A 69 27.23 0.67 -39.26
N ILE A 70 26.41 0.76 -38.21
CA ILE A 70 25.33 1.75 -38.12
C ILE A 70 25.89 3.18 -38.01
N ASP A 71 25.40 4.08 -38.86
CA ASP A 71 25.92 5.45 -38.91
C ASP A 71 25.27 6.37 -37.85
N THR A 72 24.02 6.11 -37.47
CA THR A 72 23.25 7.07 -36.66
C THR A 72 22.26 6.42 -35.69
N VAL A 73 22.37 6.80 -34.42
CA VAL A 73 21.46 6.45 -33.33
C VAL A 73 21.01 7.73 -32.63
N TYR A 74 19.73 8.06 -32.74
CA TYR A 74 19.11 9.24 -32.14
C TYR A 74 18.56 8.94 -30.75
N LEU A 75 18.43 9.98 -29.92
CA LEU A 75 17.86 9.91 -28.57
C LEU A 75 16.82 11.03 -28.40
N SER A 76 15.68 10.71 -27.77
CA SER A 76 14.72 11.76 -27.39
C SER A 76 15.24 12.69 -26.29
N ARG A 77 16.10 12.16 -25.41
CA ARG A 77 16.84 12.90 -24.38
C ARG A 77 18.15 12.19 -24.04
N SER A 78 19.16 12.95 -23.61
CA SER A 78 20.50 12.46 -23.29
C SER A 78 20.93 12.69 -21.84
N ASN A 79 20.07 13.31 -21.01
CA ASN A 79 20.31 13.52 -19.58
C ASN A 79 18.99 13.61 -18.81
N ASP A 80 19.06 13.58 -17.47
CA ASP A 80 17.88 13.61 -16.60
C ASP A 80 17.26 15.01 -16.42
N GLN A 81 17.92 16.09 -16.83
CA GLN A 81 17.42 17.45 -16.57
C GLN A 81 16.35 17.88 -17.60
N VAL A 82 16.40 17.28 -18.79
CA VAL A 82 15.50 17.62 -19.89
C VAL A 82 14.14 16.96 -19.70
N SER A 83 13.08 17.76 -19.81
CA SER A 83 11.70 17.28 -19.92
C SER A 83 11.27 17.26 -21.37
N VAL A 84 10.77 16.12 -21.84
CA VAL A 84 10.33 15.92 -23.22
C VAL A 84 8.93 15.29 -23.21
N SER A 85 7.96 15.99 -23.80
CA SER A 85 6.58 15.51 -23.91
C SER A 85 6.45 14.37 -24.93
N LEU A 86 5.34 13.61 -24.86
CA LEU A 86 5.06 12.56 -25.83
C LEU A 86 5.03 13.05 -27.28
N SER A 87 4.47 14.25 -27.53
CA SER A 87 4.42 14.81 -28.88
C SER A 87 5.81 15.17 -29.38
N GLN A 88 6.62 15.84 -28.55
CA GLN A 88 7.99 16.23 -28.88
C GLN A 88 8.86 15.03 -29.27
N ARG A 89 8.71 13.88 -28.57
CA ARG A 89 9.43 12.64 -28.90
C ARG A 89 9.13 12.17 -30.31
N THR A 90 7.84 12.09 -30.64
CA THR A 90 7.39 11.61 -31.96
C THR A 90 7.67 12.61 -33.07
N ASP A 91 7.50 13.90 -32.83
CA ASP A 91 7.80 14.97 -33.78
C ASP A 91 9.29 15.00 -34.12
N MET A 92 10.15 14.80 -33.12
CA MET A 92 11.60 14.70 -33.33
C MET A 92 11.95 13.51 -34.23
N ALA A 93 11.49 12.30 -33.89
CA ALA A 93 11.76 11.10 -34.69
C ALA A 93 11.26 11.21 -36.14
N ASN A 94 10.06 11.77 -36.32
CA ASN A 94 9.49 12.01 -37.65
C ASN A 94 10.31 13.04 -38.44
N SER A 95 10.71 14.15 -37.80
CA SER A 95 11.48 15.22 -38.45
C SER A 95 12.89 14.78 -38.86
N LEU A 96 13.49 13.86 -38.10
CA LEU A 96 14.80 13.29 -38.38
C LEU A 96 14.75 12.18 -39.44
N GLY A 97 13.55 11.76 -39.86
CA GLY A 97 13.37 10.68 -40.80
C GLY A 97 13.89 9.34 -40.28
N ALA A 98 13.68 9.06 -38.98
CA ALA A 98 14.18 7.84 -38.36
C ALA A 98 13.62 6.59 -39.07
N ALA A 99 14.46 5.59 -39.33
CA ALA A 99 14.03 4.34 -39.97
C ALA A 99 13.32 3.41 -38.98
N TRP A 100 13.56 3.58 -37.68
CA TRP A 100 12.94 2.79 -36.62
C TRP A 100 12.76 3.60 -35.32
N TYR A 101 11.75 3.25 -34.52
CA TYR A 101 11.49 3.87 -33.22
C TYR A 101 11.37 2.82 -32.12
N HIS A 102 12.29 2.86 -31.14
CA HIS A 102 12.25 1.97 -29.98
C HIS A 102 12.03 2.78 -28.70
N SER A 103 10.93 2.54 -28.00
CA SER A 103 10.61 3.19 -26.72
C SER A 103 10.99 2.29 -25.55
N LEU A 104 11.81 2.78 -24.61
CA LEU A 104 12.38 1.99 -23.51
C LEU A 104 11.71 2.35 -22.18
N HIS A 105 11.12 1.36 -21.53
CA HIS A 105 10.35 1.51 -20.30
C HIS A 105 10.60 0.38 -19.30
N SER A 106 10.13 0.59 -18.07
CA SER A 106 9.94 -0.47 -17.08
C SER A 106 8.62 -0.25 -16.37
N ASN A 107 7.94 -1.34 -16.01
CA ASN A 107 6.55 -1.28 -15.63
C ASN A 107 6.37 -0.92 -14.14
N ALA A 108 5.14 -0.64 -13.75
CA ALA A 108 4.74 -0.39 -12.37
C ALA A 108 3.59 -1.31 -11.95
N GLY A 109 3.56 -1.66 -10.66
CA GLY A 109 2.56 -2.55 -10.08
C GLY A 109 2.81 -2.80 -8.60
N SER A 110 2.17 -3.84 -8.06
CA SER A 110 2.39 -4.28 -6.68
C SER A 110 3.85 -4.67 -6.44
N SER A 111 4.26 -4.75 -5.17
CA SER A 111 5.63 -5.09 -4.76
C SER A 111 6.11 -6.47 -5.27
N THR A 112 5.17 -7.39 -5.56
CA THR A 112 5.44 -8.74 -6.09
C THR A 112 5.33 -8.85 -7.60
N ALA A 113 4.79 -7.83 -8.29
CA ALA A 113 4.67 -7.84 -9.73
C ALA A 113 6.05 -7.65 -10.37
N ASN A 114 6.45 -8.59 -11.25
CA ASN A 114 7.66 -8.45 -12.04
C ASN A 114 7.60 -9.32 -13.29
N ASN A 115 7.51 -8.71 -14.47
CA ASN A 115 7.52 -9.38 -15.76
C ASN A 115 8.01 -8.43 -16.86
N THR A 116 8.42 -9.01 -17.99
CA THR A 116 8.69 -8.24 -19.21
C THR A 116 7.48 -8.21 -20.12
N LEU A 117 7.30 -7.11 -20.85
CA LEU A 117 6.26 -6.92 -21.86
C LEU A 117 6.85 -6.21 -23.08
N MET A 118 6.36 -6.55 -24.27
CA MET A 118 6.62 -5.76 -25.47
C MET A 118 5.29 -5.33 -26.10
N LEU A 119 5.21 -4.07 -26.54
CA LEU A 119 4.02 -3.47 -27.13
C LEU A 119 4.31 -2.90 -28.52
N TRP A 120 3.59 -3.38 -29.54
CA TRP A 120 3.69 -2.90 -30.91
C TRP A 120 2.39 -2.21 -31.36
N GLY A 121 2.50 -1.29 -32.33
CA GLY A 121 1.36 -0.52 -32.80
C GLY A 121 0.32 -1.37 -33.52
N GLN A 122 -0.91 -1.39 -33.00
CA GLN A 122 -2.00 -2.21 -33.57
C GLN A 122 -3.21 -1.35 -33.94
N TYR A 123 -3.81 -1.60 -35.10
CA TYR A 123 -5.11 -1.03 -35.47
C TYR A 123 -6.27 -1.83 -34.89
N TYR A 124 -7.43 -1.19 -34.77
CA TYR A 124 -8.68 -1.88 -34.51
C TYR A 124 -8.94 -2.95 -35.59
N GLY A 125 -9.25 -4.18 -35.16
CA GLY A 125 -9.33 -5.35 -36.03
C GLY A 125 -8.07 -6.23 -36.02
N GLY A 126 -7.02 -5.80 -35.32
CA GLY A 126 -5.88 -6.65 -34.96
C GLY A 126 -4.66 -6.55 -35.87
N SER A 127 -4.76 -5.84 -37.00
CA SER A 127 -3.65 -5.64 -37.92
C SER A 127 -2.58 -4.71 -37.35
N GLU A 128 -1.34 -4.91 -37.75
CA GLU A 128 -0.22 -4.05 -37.39
C GLU A 128 -0.34 -2.66 -38.03
N LYS A 129 0.21 -1.66 -37.33
CA LYS A 129 0.43 -0.31 -37.84
C LYS A 129 1.32 -0.33 -39.07
N VAL A 130 0.99 0.51 -40.06
CA VAL A 130 1.82 0.75 -41.25
C VAL A 130 2.72 1.98 -41.04
N PRO A 131 4.02 1.94 -41.42
CA PRO A 131 4.74 0.77 -41.94
C PRO A 131 4.95 -0.31 -40.87
N ASN A 132 4.85 -1.57 -41.31
CA ASN A 132 4.96 -2.75 -40.44
C ASN A 132 6.43 -2.99 -40.02
N GLY A 133 6.62 -3.73 -38.93
CA GLY A 133 7.93 -4.18 -38.46
C GLY A 133 8.03 -4.24 -36.94
N GLY A 134 7.31 -3.37 -36.23
CA GLY A 134 7.31 -3.31 -34.78
C GLY A 134 6.88 -4.63 -34.12
N LYS A 135 5.92 -5.34 -34.71
CA LYS A 135 5.52 -6.68 -34.24
C LYS A 135 6.64 -7.70 -34.38
N ALA A 136 7.34 -7.70 -35.52
CA ALA A 136 8.44 -8.65 -35.77
C ALA A 136 9.59 -8.42 -34.78
N MET A 137 9.98 -7.16 -34.56
CA MET A 137 10.97 -6.81 -33.53
C MET A 137 10.49 -7.23 -32.13
N SER A 138 9.24 -6.92 -31.80
CA SER A 138 8.62 -7.25 -30.52
C SER A 138 8.63 -8.77 -30.23
N ASP A 139 8.30 -9.59 -31.23
CA ASP A 139 8.27 -11.06 -31.10
C ASP A 139 9.68 -11.65 -30.92
N ILE A 140 10.70 -11.07 -31.55
CA ILE A 140 12.11 -11.47 -31.37
C ILE A 140 12.62 -11.05 -29.99
N MET A 141 12.30 -9.82 -29.59
CA MET A 141 12.87 -9.19 -28.41
C MET A 141 12.35 -9.77 -27.10
N ILE A 142 11.08 -10.17 -27.05
CA ILE A 142 10.46 -10.60 -25.80
C ILE A 142 11.16 -11.82 -25.17
N ASP A 143 11.51 -12.86 -25.94
CA ASP A 143 12.20 -14.05 -25.39
C ASP A 143 13.56 -13.68 -24.80
N ARG A 144 14.33 -12.89 -25.55
CA ARG A 144 15.68 -12.47 -25.15
C ARG A 144 15.63 -11.59 -23.92
N LEU A 145 14.73 -10.62 -23.90
CA LEU A 145 14.56 -9.71 -22.78
C LEU A 145 14.17 -10.50 -21.52
N SER A 146 13.17 -11.37 -21.58
CA SER A 146 12.75 -12.17 -20.41
C SER A 146 13.87 -13.05 -19.86
N ARG A 147 14.62 -13.74 -20.74
CA ARG A 147 15.72 -14.62 -20.35
C ARG A 147 16.92 -13.85 -19.79
N SER A 148 17.22 -12.68 -20.34
CA SER A 148 18.33 -11.83 -19.88
C SER A 148 17.99 -11.20 -18.52
N MET A 149 16.79 -10.63 -18.39
CA MET A 149 16.31 -10.05 -17.14
C MET A 149 15.97 -11.11 -16.08
N ARG A 150 15.95 -12.39 -16.45
CA ARG A 150 15.68 -13.55 -15.58
C ARG A 150 14.34 -13.44 -14.85
N ILE A 151 13.32 -12.94 -15.55
CA ILE A 151 11.96 -12.75 -15.03
C ILE A 151 10.91 -13.24 -16.06
N PRO A 152 9.69 -13.59 -15.61
CA PRO A 152 8.62 -14.06 -16.51
C PRO A 152 8.24 -13.04 -17.59
N SER A 153 7.59 -13.54 -18.64
CA SER A 153 7.07 -12.73 -19.74
C SER A 153 5.55 -12.70 -19.76
N ILE A 154 4.95 -11.56 -20.10
CA ILE A 154 3.53 -11.50 -20.50
C ILE A 154 3.35 -11.40 -22.03
N GLY A 155 4.45 -11.46 -22.78
CA GLY A 155 4.49 -11.64 -24.23
C GLY A 155 4.65 -10.34 -25.04
N SER A 156 4.65 -10.51 -26.36
CA SER A 156 4.50 -9.45 -27.36
C SER A 156 3.01 -9.23 -27.64
N ARG A 157 2.53 -7.99 -27.52
CA ARG A 157 1.11 -7.64 -27.65
C ARG A 157 0.91 -6.41 -28.51
N GLY A 158 -0.17 -6.41 -29.29
CA GLY A 158 -0.64 -5.19 -29.93
C GLY A 158 -1.19 -4.23 -28.89
N ASP A 159 -0.69 -2.99 -28.87
CA ASP A 159 -0.99 -2.00 -27.83
C ASP A 159 -2.48 -1.69 -27.71
N CYS A 160 -3.17 -1.60 -28.85
CA CYS A 160 -4.61 -1.43 -28.95
C CYS A 160 -5.37 -2.50 -28.16
N SER A 161 -5.13 -3.79 -28.45
CA SER A 161 -5.80 -4.90 -27.75
C SER A 161 -5.43 -4.96 -26.27
N PHE A 162 -4.17 -4.70 -25.94
CA PHE A 162 -3.67 -4.69 -24.57
C PHE A 162 -4.41 -3.65 -23.71
N TYR A 163 -4.68 -2.46 -24.25
CA TYR A 163 -5.39 -1.37 -23.56
C TYR A 163 -6.90 -1.32 -23.85
N SER A 164 -7.51 -2.40 -24.34
CA SER A 164 -8.93 -2.44 -24.70
C SER A 164 -9.88 -2.08 -23.55
N TYR A 165 -9.49 -2.34 -22.30
CA TYR A 165 -10.26 -1.99 -21.10
C TYR A 165 -10.44 -0.48 -20.89
N THR A 166 -9.64 0.36 -21.57
CA THR A 166 -9.75 1.83 -21.50
C THR A 166 -10.83 2.40 -22.45
N GLY A 167 -11.51 1.54 -23.22
CA GLY A 167 -12.39 1.96 -24.31
C GLY A 167 -11.64 2.29 -25.62
N ALA A 168 -10.30 2.25 -25.58
CA ALA A 168 -9.45 2.22 -26.75
C ALA A 168 -9.62 0.91 -27.53
N CYS A 169 -9.17 0.88 -28.78
CA CYS A 169 -9.35 -0.28 -29.66
C CYS A 169 -10.82 -0.63 -29.92
N SER A 170 -11.57 0.37 -30.35
CA SER A 170 -13.00 0.27 -30.62
C SER A 170 -13.33 0.84 -32.00
N PRO A 171 -14.55 0.63 -32.53
CA PRO A 171 -14.94 1.25 -33.80
C PRO A 171 -14.77 2.78 -33.83
N SER A 172 -14.85 3.45 -32.68
CA SER A 172 -14.62 4.88 -32.49
C SER A 172 -13.15 5.26 -32.29
N TRP A 173 -12.29 4.33 -31.85
CA TRP A 173 -10.83 4.51 -31.75
C TRP A 173 -10.10 3.42 -32.55
N ARG A 174 -9.81 3.72 -33.82
CA ARG A 174 -9.31 2.72 -34.78
C ARG A 174 -7.79 2.55 -34.83
N GLY A 175 -7.03 3.42 -34.14
CA GLY A 175 -5.56 3.46 -34.17
C GLY A 175 -4.88 2.85 -32.94
N PRO A 176 -3.54 2.74 -32.98
CA PRO A 176 -2.74 2.35 -31.82
C PRO A 176 -3.06 3.20 -30.58
N TYR A 177 -2.98 2.58 -29.40
CA TYR A 177 -3.25 3.26 -28.12
C TYR A 177 -2.10 4.13 -27.66
N LEU A 178 -0.87 3.62 -27.74
CA LEU A 178 0.30 4.36 -27.29
C LEU A 178 0.55 5.53 -28.23
N HIS A 179 0.84 6.71 -27.66
CA HIS A 179 1.09 7.92 -28.45
C HIS A 179 2.25 7.71 -29.43
N VAL A 180 3.35 7.10 -28.93
CA VAL A 180 4.55 6.81 -29.72
C VAL A 180 4.23 5.90 -30.89
N ASN A 181 3.42 4.85 -30.71
CA ASN A 181 2.99 4.01 -31.83
C ASN A 181 2.07 4.77 -32.79
N ARG A 182 1.12 5.55 -32.27
CA ARG A 182 0.12 6.23 -33.11
C ARG A 182 0.68 7.36 -33.96
N LYS A 183 1.73 8.04 -33.52
CA LYS A 183 2.21 9.30 -34.12
C LYS A 183 3.54 9.20 -34.87
N THR A 184 4.30 8.13 -34.69
CA THR A 184 5.51 7.87 -35.46
C THR A 184 5.19 7.44 -36.89
N THR A 185 5.98 7.89 -37.87
CA THR A 185 5.80 7.55 -39.30
C THR A 185 6.62 6.35 -39.77
N MET A 186 7.35 5.70 -38.86
CA MET A 186 8.19 4.51 -39.07
C MET A 186 7.67 3.32 -38.22
N PRO A 187 8.20 2.09 -38.40
CA PRO A 187 7.87 0.99 -37.50
C PRO A 187 8.28 1.33 -36.06
N SER A 188 7.48 0.88 -35.10
CA SER A 188 7.65 1.27 -33.71
C SER A 188 7.18 0.21 -32.73
N GLU A 189 7.90 0.10 -31.62
CA GLU A 189 7.54 -0.72 -30.47
C GLU A 189 8.04 -0.10 -29.16
N LEU A 190 7.49 -0.61 -28.06
CA LEU A 190 7.84 -0.24 -26.70
C LEU A 190 8.22 -1.49 -25.91
N SER A 191 9.29 -1.40 -25.12
CA SER A 191 9.76 -2.44 -24.21
C SER A 191 9.49 -2.08 -22.75
N GLU A 192 8.99 -3.04 -21.97
CA GLU A 192 8.84 -2.94 -20.52
C GLU A 192 9.73 -4.01 -19.89
N ALA A 193 10.86 -3.61 -19.33
CA ALA A 193 11.88 -4.53 -18.83
C ALA A 193 11.84 -4.66 -17.29
N GLY A 194 10.86 -5.41 -16.80
CA GLY A 194 10.65 -5.60 -15.36
C GLY A 194 10.00 -4.39 -14.69
N TYR A 195 9.81 -4.47 -13.37
CA TYR A 195 9.03 -3.47 -12.63
C TYR A 195 9.91 -2.60 -11.74
N HIS A 196 9.86 -1.27 -11.90
CA HIS A 196 10.62 -0.34 -11.06
C HIS A 196 10.00 -0.15 -9.66
N THR A 197 8.76 -0.61 -9.45
CA THR A 197 8.11 -0.63 -8.14
C THR A 197 8.36 -1.93 -7.36
N SER A 198 9.02 -2.92 -7.96
CA SER A 198 9.35 -4.17 -7.26
C SER A 198 10.61 -3.99 -6.40
N PRO A 199 10.56 -4.22 -5.07
CA PRO A 199 11.73 -4.11 -4.19
C PRO A 199 12.89 -5.03 -4.56
N VAL A 200 12.63 -6.15 -5.25
CA VAL A 200 13.66 -7.09 -5.70
C VAL A 200 14.33 -6.62 -7.00
N GLN A 201 13.55 -6.03 -7.91
CA GLN A 201 14.04 -5.60 -9.23
C GLN A 201 14.69 -4.22 -9.18
N ASN A 202 14.19 -3.32 -8.33
CA ASN A 202 14.62 -1.94 -8.26
C ASN A 202 16.13 -1.78 -7.95
N PRO A 203 16.72 -2.49 -6.95
CA PRO A 203 18.17 -2.43 -6.71
C PRO A 203 19.01 -2.91 -7.90
N ARG A 204 18.51 -3.86 -8.70
CA ARG A 204 19.17 -4.30 -9.94
C ARG A 204 19.10 -3.24 -11.02
N ASN A 205 17.95 -2.56 -11.15
CA ASN A 205 17.80 -1.45 -12.09
C ASN A 205 18.74 -0.27 -11.76
N MET A 206 19.22 -0.15 -10.52
CA MET A 206 20.24 0.83 -10.13
C MET A 206 21.65 0.44 -10.62
N ASN A 207 22.00 -0.86 -10.68
CA ASN A 207 23.30 -1.36 -11.15
C ASN A 207 23.50 -1.06 -12.64
N ASP A 208 24.68 -0.54 -13.01
CA ASP A 208 24.98 -0.11 -14.38
C ASP A 208 25.09 -1.29 -15.35
N ASP A 209 25.82 -2.34 -14.96
CA ASP A 209 26.02 -3.54 -15.78
C ASP A 209 24.73 -4.32 -16.01
N TRP A 210 23.77 -4.27 -15.09
CA TRP A 210 22.43 -4.81 -15.27
C TRP A 210 21.69 -4.09 -16.41
N LYS A 211 21.85 -2.77 -16.50
CA LYS A 211 21.29 -1.98 -17.61
C LYS A 211 22.05 -2.22 -18.91
N ARG A 212 23.35 -2.48 -18.85
CA ARG A 212 24.16 -2.91 -20.00
C ARG A 212 23.76 -4.31 -20.49
N LEU A 213 23.45 -5.23 -19.59
CA LEU A 213 22.88 -6.54 -19.90
C LEU A 213 21.53 -6.43 -20.61
N GLU A 214 20.65 -5.53 -20.14
CA GLU A 214 19.38 -5.22 -20.82
C GLU A 214 19.62 -4.69 -22.23
N ALA A 215 20.58 -3.79 -22.41
CA ALA A 215 20.97 -3.26 -23.72
C ALA A 215 21.52 -4.33 -24.67
N TRP A 216 22.30 -5.30 -24.18
CA TRP A 216 22.75 -6.46 -24.98
C TRP A 216 21.58 -7.28 -25.50
N ALA A 217 20.53 -7.48 -24.69
CA ALA A 217 19.32 -8.17 -25.14
C ALA A 217 18.68 -7.44 -26.33
N PHE A 218 18.57 -6.11 -26.27
CA PHE A 218 18.05 -5.29 -27.36
C PHE A 218 18.95 -5.29 -28.60
N PHE A 219 20.25 -5.13 -28.41
CA PHE A 219 21.25 -5.16 -29.48
C PHE A 219 21.17 -6.45 -30.29
N TRP A 220 21.14 -7.59 -29.60
CA TRP A 220 21.01 -8.91 -30.22
C TRP A 220 19.69 -9.12 -30.94
N SER A 221 18.59 -8.53 -30.46
CA SER A 221 17.29 -8.57 -31.14
C SER A 221 17.29 -7.76 -32.43
N ILE A 222 17.99 -6.61 -32.45
CA ILE A 222 18.16 -5.80 -33.66
C ILE A 222 18.93 -6.60 -34.72
N LEU A 223 20.05 -7.24 -34.36
CA LEU A 223 20.81 -8.06 -35.33
C LEU A 223 19.97 -9.21 -35.90
N ASP A 224 19.21 -9.91 -35.06
CA ASP A 224 18.33 -11.00 -35.49
C ASP A 224 17.23 -10.51 -36.45
N LEU A 225 16.66 -9.32 -36.23
CA LEU A 225 15.66 -8.75 -37.13
C LEU A 225 16.22 -8.56 -38.54
N HIS A 226 17.49 -8.17 -38.64
CA HIS A 226 18.18 -7.95 -39.91
C HIS A 226 18.82 -9.24 -40.47
N GLY A 227 18.73 -10.38 -39.77
CA GLY A 227 19.37 -11.63 -40.16
C GLY A 227 20.90 -11.54 -40.14
N ILE A 228 21.45 -10.67 -39.30
CA ILE A 228 22.89 -10.42 -39.17
C ILE A 228 23.46 -11.38 -38.13
N GLU A 229 24.60 -11.99 -38.46
CA GLU A 229 25.34 -12.85 -37.53
C GLU A 229 25.85 -12.04 -36.34
N ARG A 230 25.76 -12.61 -35.15
CA ARG A 230 26.11 -11.93 -33.90
C ARG A 230 27.62 -11.91 -33.70
N PRO A 231 28.16 -10.91 -33.00
CA PRO A 231 29.55 -10.96 -32.57
C PRO A 231 29.74 -12.12 -31.59
N ALA A 232 30.84 -12.86 -31.74
CA ALA A 232 31.24 -13.89 -30.79
C ALA A 232 31.78 -13.21 -29.52
N ILE A 233 30.97 -13.20 -28.46
CA ILE A 233 31.29 -12.52 -27.20
C ILE A 233 30.93 -13.40 -26.00
N GLY A 234 31.86 -13.57 -25.08
CA GLY A 234 31.62 -14.29 -23.82
C GLY A 234 31.06 -13.36 -22.76
N LEU A 235 29.79 -13.57 -22.38
CA LEU A 235 29.14 -12.83 -21.30
C LEU A 235 28.86 -13.75 -20.13
N VAL A 236 29.42 -13.45 -18.96
CA VAL A 236 29.20 -14.22 -17.73
C VAL A 236 28.55 -13.32 -16.69
N ALA A 237 27.47 -13.80 -16.06
CA ALA A 237 26.76 -13.01 -15.06
C ALA A 237 26.14 -13.89 -13.99
N GLY A 238 25.77 -13.31 -12.85
CA GLY A 238 25.12 -14.07 -11.81
C GLY A 238 24.84 -13.24 -10.56
N TYR A 239 24.28 -13.91 -9.56
CA TYR A 239 24.08 -13.33 -8.24
C TYR A 239 24.94 -14.03 -7.20
N VAL A 240 25.43 -13.26 -6.24
CA VAL A 240 26.01 -13.77 -5.00
C VAL A 240 25.05 -13.45 -3.87
N THR A 241 24.56 -14.48 -3.18
CA THR A 241 23.60 -14.31 -2.08
C THR A 241 24.04 -15.06 -0.84
N ASP A 242 23.59 -14.60 0.32
CA ASP A 242 23.68 -15.33 1.58
C ASP A 242 22.71 -16.52 1.57
N ILE A 243 23.19 -17.71 1.92
CA ILE A 243 22.37 -18.93 1.89
C ILE A 243 21.23 -18.93 2.94
N GLU A 244 21.42 -18.25 4.07
CA GLU A 244 20.45 -18.23 5.18
C GLU A 244 19.34 -17.23 4.92
N THR A 245 19.71 -16.04 4.47
CA THR A 245 18.76 -14.93 4.30
C THR A 245 18.23 -14.83 2.87
N GLY A 246 18.97 -15.38 1.89
CA GLY A 246 18.71 -15.15 0.46
C GLY A 246 19.06 -13.74 0.00
N THR A 247 19.58 -12.89 0.89
CA THR A 247 19.92 -11.50 0.60
C THR A 247 21.15 -11.46 -0.31
N PRO A 248 21.14 -10.64 -1.37
CA PRO A 248 22.33 -10.42 -2.18
C PRO A 248 23.49 -9.84 -1.35
N ILE A 249 24.71 -10.27 -1.65
CA ILE A 249 25.91 -9.86 -0.91
C ILE A 249 26.58 -8.70 -1.65
N ASN A 250 26.70 -7.57 -0.96
CA ASN A 250 27.43 -6.39 -1.42
C ASN A 250 28.94 -6.57 -1.21
N GLY A 251 29.76 -6.05 -2.13
CA GLY A 251 31.22 -6.15 -2.03
C GLY A 251 31.79 -7.56 -2.23
N ALA A 252 30.98 -8.52 -2.69
CA ALA A 252 31.45 -9.84 -3.05
C ALA A 252 32.35 -9.74 -4.29
N VAL A 253 33.49 -10.41 -4.26
CA VAL A 253 34.45 -10.47 -5.35
C VAL A 253 34.25 -11.77 -6.12
N ALA A 254 33.78 -11.64 -7.35
CA ALA A 254 33.78 -12.71 -8.34
C ALA A 254 35.08 -12.62 -9.16
N GLN A 255 35.77 -13.74 -9.29
CA GLN A 255 37.01 -13.88 -10.06
C GLN A 255 36.80 -14.92 -11.16
N LEU A 256 36.88 -14.50 -12.42
CA LEU A 256 36.74 -15.34 -13.61
C LEU A 256 38.07 -15.36 -14.36
N GLY A 257 38.85 -16.43 -14.20
CA GLY A 257 40.23 -16.45 -14.69
C GLY A 257 41.04 -15.28 -14.10
N ASP A 258 41.60 -14.42 -14.94
CA ASP A 258 42.38 -13.24 -14.53
C ASP A 258 41.51 -11.99 -14.27
N SER A 259 40.23 -12.01 -14.63
CA SER A 259 39.31 -10.88 -14.48
C SER A 259 38.57 -10.92 -13.15
N SER A 260 38.40 -9.76 -12.51
CA SER A 260 37.67 -9.61 -11.24
C SER A 260 36.50 -8.65 -11.37
N TYR A 261 35.39 -8.95 -10.70
CA TYR A 261 34.24 -8.06 -10.54
C TYR A 261 33.87 -7.97 -9.06
N THR A 262 33.59 -6.78 -8.56
CA THR A 262 33.10 -6.56 -7.19
C THR A 262 31.66 -6.10 -7.24
N THR A 263 30.76 -6.81 -6.56
CA THR A 263 29.34 -6.43 -6.47
C THR A 263 29.18 -5.07 -5.77
N ASP A 264 28.13 -4.33 -6.12
CA ASP A 264 27.92 -2.99 -5.56
C ASP A 264 27.87 -2.98 -4.04
N THR A 265 28.29 -1.87 -3.43
CA THR A 265 28.16 -1.58 -2.00
C THR A 265 27.33 -0.32 -1.77
N PHE A 266 27.08 -0.01 -0.51
CA PHE A 266 26.48 1.26 -0.13
C PHE A 266 27.32 2.45 -0.62
N GLU A 267 28.64 2.39 -0.44
CA GLU A 267 29.57 3.44 -0.83
C GLU A 267 29.67 3.57 -2.36
N SER A 268 29.62 2.46 -3.10
CA SER A 268 29.74 2.50 -4.56
C SER A 268 28.46 3.03 -5.24
N LEU A 269 27.29 2.63 -4.76
CA LEU A 269 26.01 2.86 -5.43
C LEU A 269 24.87 3.32 -4.50
N PHE A 270 24.57 2.58 -3.45
CA PHE A 270 23.27 2.71 -2.77
C PHE A 270 23.10 3.95 -1.88
N SER A 271 24.20 4.55 -1.41
CA SER A 271 24.23 5.80 -0.64
C SER A 271 23.61 7.01 -1.37
N ARG A 272 23.39 6.90 -2.68
CA ARG A 272 22.71 7.91 -3.49
C ARG A 272 21.19 7.91 -3.30
N TYR A 273 20.63 6.80 -2.82
CA TYR A 273 19.20 6.51 -2.87
C TYR A 273 18.58 6.31 -1.48
N VAL A 274 19.34 5.73 -0.56
CA VAL A 274 18.92 5.43 0.81
C VAL A 274 20.00 5.86 1.81
N SER A 275 19.62 6.08 3.06
CA SER A 275 20.54 6.40 4.16
C SER A 275 21.02 5.18 4.94
N ASP A 276 20.23 4.11 4.95
CA ASP A 276 20.56 2.84 5.62
C ASP A 276 21.53 2.01 4.75
N PRO A 277 22.76 1.73 5.22
CA PRO A 277 23.75 0.97 4.46
C PRO A 277 23.37 -0.48 4.19
N ASP A 278 22.48 -1.06 4.99
CA ASP A 278 22.12 -2.48 4.92
C ASP A 278 20.83 -2.72 4.12
N LEU A 279 20.11 -1.67 3.74
CA LEU A 279 18.79 -1.76 3.12
C LEU A 279 18.83 -2.29 1.68
N LEU A 280 19.82 -1.88 0.89
CA LEU A 280 19.89 -2.20 -0.53
C LEU A 280 21.07 -3.12 -0.85
N SER A 281 20.78 -4.15 -1.61
CA SER A 281 21.77 -5.04 -2.18
C SER A 281 21.28 -5.60 -3.51
N ASN A 282 22.21 -5.85 -4.44
CA ASN A 282 21.88 -6.50 -5.71
C ASN A 282 22.69 -7.80 -5.94
N GLY A 283 23.88 -7.91 -5.33
CA GLY A 283 24.79 -9.06 -5.45
C GLY A 283 25.12 -9.45 -6.88
N PHE A 284 24.90 -8.56 -7.84
CA PHE A 284 25.01 -8.85 -9.26
C PHE A 284 26.46 -8.68 -9.69
N PHE A 285 26.97 -9.66 -10.43
CA PHE A 285 28.27 -9.57 -11.10
C PHE A 285 28.14 -9.79 -12.60
N TYR A 286 29.05 -9.17 -13.35
CA TYR A 286 29.03 -9.17 -14.80
C TYR A 286 30.44 -9.16 -15.38
N PHE A 287 30.70 -10.03 -16.36
CA PHE A 287 31.91 -10.04 -17.16
C PHE A 287 31.53 -9.96 -18.63
N GLU A 288 32.12 -9.00 -19.33
CA GLU A 288 32.06 -8.83 -20.78
C GLU A 288 33.42 -9.24 -21.39
N ASP A 289 33.41 -9.72 -22.63
CA ASP A 289 34.60 -10.21 -23.36
C ASP A 289 35.37 -11.35 -22.66
N ALA A 290 34.66 -12.22 -21.93
CA ALA A 290 35.26 -13.42 -21.36
C ALA A 290 35.70 -14.40 -22.48
N PRO A 291 36.86 -15.07 -22.34
CA PRO A 291 37.27 -16.12 -23.29
C PRO A 291 36.21 -17.22 -23.42
N LEU A 292 35.94 -17.65 -24.65
CA LEU A 292 35.01 -18.75 -24.97
C LEU A 292 35.63 -20.12 -24.64
N ASP A 293 35.84 -20.38 -23.34
CA ASP A 293 36.48 -21.58 -22.80
C ASP A 293 35.83 -22.00 -21.46
N SER A 294 36.30 -23.10 -20.88
CA SER A 294 35.98 -23.50 -19.50
C SER A 294 36.86 -22.73 -18.52
N LEU A 295 36.26 -21.78 -17.81
CA LEU A 295 36.95 -20.90 -16.87
C LEU A 295 36.57 -21.23 -15.43
N VAL A 296 37.53 -21.11 -14.53
CA VAL A 296 37.24 -21.19 -13.08
C VAL A 296 36.65 -19.86 -12.64
N LEU A 297 35.48 -19.95 -12.01
CA LEU A 297 34.78 -18.85 -11.37
C LEU A 297 34.80 -19.09 -9.86
N THR A 298 35.53 -18.23 -9.14
CA THR A 298 35.62 -18.25 -7.68
C THR A 298 34.92 -17.02 -7.15
N VAL A 299 34.10 -17.18 -6.10
CA VAL A 299 33.50 -16.05 -5.40
C VAL A 299 33.93 -16.07 -3.94
N SER A 300 34.28 -14.89 -3.44
CA SER A 300 34.63 -14.64 -2.05
C SER A 300 33.98 -13.34 -1.57
N ALA A 301 33.69 -13.26 -0.27
CA ALA A 301 33.20 -12.05 0.37
C ALA A 301 33.71 -12.03 1.81
N GLU A 302 33.92 -10.84 2.36
CA GLU A 302 34.30 -10.68 3.76
C GLU A 302 33.21 -11.26 4.67
N GLY A 303 33.61 -12.06 5.67
CA GLY A 303 32.66 -12.72 6.57
C GLY A 303 31.93 -13.93 5.94
N TYR A 304 32.38 -14.44 4.79
CA TYR A 304 31.80 -15.60 4.11
C TYR A 304 32.85 -16.65 3.73
N ARG A 305 32.43 -17.92 3.68
CA ARG A 305 33.24 -18.99 3.09
C ARG A 305 33.21 -18.87 1.57
N SER A 306 34.39 -18.86 0.94
CA SER A 306 34.51 -18.82 -0.53
C SER A 306 33.97 -20.09 -1.18
N ASP A 307 33.46 -19.95 -2.40
CA ASP A 307 32.99 -21.06 -3.23
C ASP A 307 33.61 -20.99 -4.63
N THR A 308 33.71 -22.12 -5.34
CA THR A 308 34.40 -22.20 -6.63
C THR A 308 33.76 -23.24 -7.55
N VAL A 309 33.60 -22.87 -8.81
CA VAL A 309 33.04 -23.72 -9.87
C VAL A 309 33.80 -23.52 -11.18
N THR A 310 33.72 -24.48 -12.10
CA THR A 310 34.12 -24.28 -13.50
C THR A 310 32.89 -23.99 -14.35
N VAL A 311 32.87 -22.86 -15.06
CA VAL A 311 31.82 -22.48 -16.01
C VAL A 311 32.31 -22.62 -17.45
N ALA A 312 31.48 -23.15 -18.34
CA ALA A 312 31.77 -23.21 -19.78
C ALA A 312 31.16 -21.99 -20.47
N VAL A 313 32.01 -21.03 -20.85
CA VAL A 313 31.57 -19.78 -21.49
C VAL A 313 31.28 -20.02 -22.97
N SER A 314 30.12 -19.52 -23.44
CA SER A 314 29.72 -19.59 -24.84
C SER A 314 29.28 -18.22 -25.35
N ASP A 315 29.25 -18.05 -26.67
CA ASP A 315 28.76 -16.85 -27.37
C ASP A 315 27.28 -16.90 -27.73
N SER A 316 26.60 -18.03 -27.45
CA SER A 316 25.20 -18.25 -27.79
C SER A 316 24.23 -17.34 -27.01
N PHE A 317 24.55 -17.10 -25.73
CA PHE A 317 23.79 -16.32 -24.77
C PHE A 317 24.65 -16.10 -23.51
N PHE A 318 24.14 -15.34 -22.54
CA PHE A 318 24.78 -15.21 -21.22
C PHE A 318 25.01 -16.57 -20.57
N THR A 319 26.21 -16.79 -20.04
CA THR A 319 26.53 -17.89 -19.13
C THR A 319 26.19 -17.43 -17.71
N PHE A 320 25.06 -17.91 -17.18
CA PHE A 320 24.64 -17.58 -15.81
C PHE A 320 25.14 -18.59 -14.78
N HIS A 321 25.65 -18.11 -13.65
CA HIS A 321 25.92 -18.94 -12.47
C HIS A 321 25.72 -18.14 -11.18
N ASP A 322 24.88 -18.64 -10.26
CA ASP A 322 24.62 -17.98 -8.98
C ASP A 322 25.34 -18.70 -7.84
N PHE A 323 25.86 -17.94 -6.88
CA PHE A 323 26.50 -18.45 -5.68
C PHE A 323 25.66 -18.20 -4.43
N LYS A 324 25.67 -19.18 -3.52
CA LYS A 324 25.04 -19.08 -2.19
C LYS A 324 26.10 -19.28 -1.13
N LEU A 325 26.63 -18.19 -0.58
CA LEU A 325 27.73 -18.26 0.38
C LEU A 325 27.22 -18.49 1.82
N ILE A 326 28.05 -19.15 2.62
CA ILE A 326 27.79 -19.41 4.04
C ILE A 326 28.51 -18.34 4.86
N SER A 327 27.76 -17.54 5.62
CA SER A 327 28.33 -16.55 6.54
C SER A 327 29.13 -17.24 7.66
N THR A 328 30.32 -16.70 7.96
CA THR A 328 31.21 -17.14 9.04
C THR A 328 30.99 -16.36 10.34
N VAL A 329 30.09 -15.39 10.36
CA VAL A 329 29.78 -14.60 11.57
C VAL A 329 29.22 -15.53 12.65
N PRO A 330 29.82 -15.63 13.85
CA PRO A 330 29.30 -16.54 14.87
C PRO A 330 27.85 -16.17 15.24
N PRO A 331 26.98 -17.15 15.57
CA PRO A 331 25.69 -16.83 16.19
C PRO A 331 25.94 -16.11 17.52
N GLN A 332 25.09 -15.14 17.84
CA GLN A 332 25.11 -14.35 19.06
C GLN A 332 23.75 -14.39 19.72
N VAL A 333 23.71 -14.13 21.02
CA VAL A 333 22.46 -13.80 21.72
C VAL A 333 22.16 -12.31 21.49
N VAL A 334 21.08 -12.04 20.75
CA VAL A 334 20.64 -10.68 20.36
C VAL A 334 19.82 -10.04 21.47
N ALA A 335 18.96 -10.84 22.12
CA ALA A 335 18.13 -10.36 23.21
C ALA A 335 17.81 -11.50 24.16
N THR A 336 17.57 -11.14 25.43
CA THR A 336 16.95 -12.05 26.39
C THR A 336 15.78 -11.38 27.08
N THR A 337 14.78 -12.18 27.43
CA THR A 337 13.74 -11.83 28.39
C THR A 337 13.82 -12.85 29.51
N PRO A 338 14.15 -12.47 30.76
CA PRO A 338 14.50 -11.12 31.20
C PRO A 338 15.82 -10.61 30.61
N ALA A 339 16.03 -9.29 30.66
CA ALA A 339 17.30 -8.68 30.25
C ALA A 339 18.42 -9.01 31.27
N PRO A 340 19.70 -8.92 30.87
CA PRO A 340 20.81 -9.16 31.81
C PRO A 340 20.77 -8.22 33.01
N GLY A 341 20.88 -8.80 34.20
CA GLY A 341 20.81 -8.09 35.47
C GLY A 341 19.40 -7.68 35.91
N SER A 342 18.34 -8.09 35.19
CA SER A 342 16.98 -7.76 35.59
C SER A 342 16.69 -8.22 37.01
N GLU A 343 16.10 -7.31 37.78
CA GLU A 343 15.50 -7.59 39.08
C GLU A 343 13.99 -7.73 38.91
N ASN A 344 13.34 -8.30 39.93
CA ASN A 344 11.91 -8.51 39.94
C ASN A 344 11.35 -9.36 38.79
N VAL A 345 12.14 -10.32 38.30
CA VAL A 345 11.69 -11.23 37.26
C VAL A 345 10.67 -12.22 37.81
N ASP A 346 9.58 -12.41 37.08
CA ASP A 346 8.59 -13.43 37.39
C ASP A 346 9.19 -14.83 37.40
N ALA A 347 9.13 -15.53 38.52
CA ALA A 347 9.73 -16.86 38.70
C ALA A 347 9.13 -17.96 37.78
N TRP A 348 7.94 -17.73 37.24
CA TRP A 348 7.23 -18.65 36.33
C TRP A 348 7.32 -18.19 34.86
N ALA A 349 7.84 -16.99 34.60
CA ALA A 349 7.93 -16.47 33.25
C ALA A 349 8.98 -17.26 32.45
N PRO A 350 8.69 -17.58 31.17
CA PRO A 350 9.69 -18.17 30.29
C PRO A 350 10.90 -17.25 30.15
N ILE A 351 12.10 -17.83 30.24
CA ILE A 351 13.33 -17.16 29.86
C ILE A 351 13.50 -17.34 28.36
N VAL A 352 13.38 -16.25 27.61
CA VAL A 352 13.50 -16.24 26.15
C VAL A 352 14.91 -15.79 25.78
N ILE A 353 15.54 -16.53 24.88
CA ILE A 353 16.83 -16.20 24.27
C ILE A 353 16.60 -16.10 22.77
N ASP A 354 16.85 -14.92 22.23
CA ASP A 354 16.83 -14.64 20.79
C ASP A 354 18.25 -14.68 20.25
N PHE A 355 18.46 -15.51 19.23
CA PHE A 355 19.72 -15.67 18.54
C PHE A 355 19.73 -14.89 17.23
N SER A 356 20.90 -14.42 16.81
CA SER A 356 21.08 -13.75 15.52
C SER A 356 20.84 -14.69 14.33
N ARG A 357 21.08 -16.01 14.52
CA ARG A 357 21.06 -17.04 13.47
C ARG A 357 20.33 -18.30 13.90
N GLY A 358 19.99 -19.14 12.92
CA GLY A 358 19.29 -20.40 13.16
C GLY A 358 20.20 -21.43 13.83
N MET A 359 19.90 -21.78 15.08
CA MET A 359 20.75 -22.61 15.91
C MET A 359 20.62 -24.10 15.62
N ASN A 360 21.69 -24.86 15.90
CA ASN A 360 21.61 -26.30 16.01
C ASN A 360 20.96 -26.66 17.37
N ARG A 361 19.72 -27.17 17.31
CA ARG A 361 18.91 -27.47 18.49
C ARG A 361 19.63 -28.39 19.48
N ASP A 362 20.15 -29.52 19.00
CA ASP A 362 20.74 -30.55 19.85
C ASP A 362 22.00 -30.02 20.56
N SER A 363 22.79 -29.21 19.84
CA SER A 363 23.98 -28.55 20.38
C SER A 363 23.65 -27.50 21.44
N VAL A 364 22.60 -26.69 21.25
CA VAL A 364 22.20 -25.67 22.24
C VAL A 364 21.53 -26.29 23.46
N GLU A 365 20.62 -27.24 23.29
CA GLU A 365 19.91 -27.86 24.43
C GLU A 365 20.87 -28.61 25.36
N ALA A 366 21.93 -29.22 24.82
CA ALA A 366 22.98 -29.84 25.59
C ALA A 366 23.90 -28.84 26.34
N ALA A 367 23.84 -27.55 26.00
CA ALA A 367 24.70 -26.50 26.52
C ALA A 367 24.07 -25.66 27.64
N ILE A 368 22.80 -25.89 28.02
CA ILE A 368 22.09 -25.07 29.02
C ILE A 368 22.43 -25.49 30.46
N GLU A 369 22.79 -24.53 31.31
CA GLU A 369 23.03 -24.73 32.75
C GLU A 369 22.41 -23.62 33.62
N PHE A 370 21.95 -23.97 34.82
CA PHE A 370 21.43 -23.03 35.83
C PHE A 370 22.21 -23.11 37.16
N SER A 371 22.40 -21.96 37.79
CA SER A 371 22.93 -21.82 39.16
C SER A 371 22.14 -20.76 39.94
N PRO A 372 21.45 -21.09 41.05
CA PRO A 372 21.19 -22.43 41.58
C PRO A 372 20.51 -23.35 40.55
N GLN A 373 20.62 -24.67 40.76
CA GLN A 373 20.00 -25.65 39.86
C GLN A 373 18.48 -25.48 39.84
N ALA A 374 17.90 -25.54 38.64
CA ALA A 374 16.47 -25.53 38.39
C ALA A 374 16.13 -26.60 37.34
N SER A 375 14.88 -27.03 37.27
CA SER A 375 14.33 -27.85 36.17
C SER A 375 13.62 -26.96 35.16
N TRP A 376 13.70 -27.34 33.88
CA TRP A 376 13.10 -26.59 32.78
C TRP A 376 12.70 -27.52 31.63
N ARG A 377 11.92 -26.96 30.71
CA ARG A 377 11.70 -27.51 29.36
C ARG A 377 11.99 -26.46 28.31
N THR A 378 12.31 -26.87 27.10
CA THR A 378 12.59 -25.98 25.97
C THR A 378 11.46 -25.98 24.96
N ALA A 379 11.23 -24.83 24.34
CA ALA A 379 10.42 -24.70 23.14
C ALA A 379 11.16 -23.80 22.15
N TRP A 380 11.12 -24.18 20.87
CA TRP A 380 11.78 -23.48 19.78
C TRP A 380 10.77 -22.94 18.79
N ASP A 381 11.11 -21.82 18.17
CA ASP A 381 10.44 -21.39 16.96
C ASP A 381 10.85 -22.26 15.75
N THR A 382 10.13 -22.11 14.63
CA THR A 382 10.35 -22.91 13.42
C THR A 382 11.68 -22.59 12.74
N ARG A 383 12.22 -21.37 12.91
CA ARG A 383 13.51 -20.94 12.33
C ARG A 383 14.70 -21.23 13.23
N ARG A 384 14.46 -21.78 14.44
CA ARG A 384 15.48 -22.06 15.47
C ARG A 384 16.29 -20.82 15.87
N LYS A 385 15.69 -19.64 15.79
CA LYS A 385 16.29 -18.37 16.22
C LYS A 385 15.80 -17.93 17.60
N ARG A 386 14.71 -18.51 18.12
CA ARG A 386 14.16 -18.17 19.44
C ARG A 386 13.99 -19.43 20.26
N LEU A 387 14.64 -19.44 21.42
CA LEU A 387 14.53 -20.47 22.43
C LEU A 387 13.77 -19.92 23.64
N ALA A 388 12.66 -20.55 24.00
CA ALA A 388 12.00 -20.35 25.28
C ALA A 388 12.39 -21.47 26.24
N ILE A 389 13.04 -21.11 27.33
CA ILE A 389 13.36 -21.96 28.47
C ILE A 389 12.26 -21.72 29.49
N ILE A 390 11.40 -22.71 29.68
CA ILE A 390 10.24 -22.59 30.57
C ILE A 390 10.62 -23.22 31.90
N PRO A 391 10.84 -22.42 32.95
CA PRO A 391 11.23 -22.93 34.25
C PRO A 391 10.07 -23.65 34.93
N ASP A 392 10.39 -24.72 35.65
CA ASP A 392 9.42 -25.44 36.48
C ASP A 392 9.60 -25.16 37.98
N THR A 393 10.76 -24.62 38.40
CA THR A 393 11.20 -24.63 39.81
C THR A 393 12.02 -23.40 40.25
N LEU A 394 11.93 -22.25 39.57
CA LEU A 394 12.63 -21.04 40.07
C LEU A 394 11.99 -20.57 41.38
N GLU A 395 12.83 -20.21 42.35
CA GLU A 395 12.43 -19.64 43.62
C GLU A 395 12.22 -18.12 43.51
N TYR A 396 11.38 -17.53 44.37
CA TYR A 396 11.17 -16.07 44.46
C TYR A 396 12.30 -15.40 45.23
N ARG A 397 12.62 -14.13 44.90
CA ARG A 397 13.71 -13.34 45.51
C ARG A 397 15.08 -14.03 45.46
N THR A 398 15.32 -14.82 44.41
CA THR A 398 16.54 -15.61 44.24
C THR A 398 17.31 -15.12 43.03
N ALA A 399 18.62 -14.91 43.20
CA ALA A 399 19.52 -14.60 42.10
C ALA A 399 19.89 -15.89 41.35
N TYR A 400 19.71 -15.89 40.04
CA TYR A 400 20.04 -16.99 39.14
C TYR A 400 21.07 -16.55 38.09
N THR A 401 21.94 -17.48 37.74
CA THR A 401 22.83 -17.44 36.58
C THR A 401 22.44 -18.57 35.64
N LEU A 402 21.99 -18.22 34.44
CA LEU A 402 21.83 -19.13 33.31
C LEU A 402 23.08 -19.05 32.42
N THR A 403 23.62 -20.19 32.01
CA THR A 403 24.77 -20.27 31.10
C THR A 403 24.41 -21.09 29.86
N LEU A 404 24.79 -20.60 28.68
CA LEU A 404 24.92 -21.42 27.47
C LEU A 404 26.40 -21.71 27.25
N GLN A 405 26.79 -22.97 27.32
CA GLN A 405 28.17 -23.40 27.19
C GLN A 405 28.73 -23.17 25.76
N PRO A 406 30.07 -23.01 25.60
CA PRO A 406 30.75 -22.79 24.32
C PRO A 406 30.48 -23.81 23.21
N SER A 407 29.99 -25.00 23.57
CA SER A 407 29.67 -26.08 22.63
C SER A 407 28.41 -25.81 21.79
N ALA A 408 27.66 -24.75 22.09
CA ALA A 408 26.53 -24.31 21.29
C ALA A 408 26.99 -23.83 19.89
N THR A 409 26.28 -24.23 18.83
CA THR A 409 26.61 -23.91 17.43
C THR A 409 25.38 -23.53 16.62
N ASP A 410 25.58 -22.81 15.51
CA ASP A 410 24.54 -22.62 14.50
C ASP A 410 24.34 -23.87 13.62
N SER A 411 23.36 -23.80 12.71
CA SER A 411 23.04 -24.90 11.79
C SER A 411 24.15 -25.22 10.77
N TYR A 412 25.17 -24.38 10.62
CA TYR A 412 26.30 -24.53 9.71
C TYR A 412 27.63 -24.79 10.46
N GLY A 413 27.56 -24.98 11.78
CA GLY A 413 28.67 -25.34 12.64
C GLY A 413 29.55 -24.18 13.11
N ASN A 414 29.10 -22.92 12.98
CA ASN A 414 29.81 -21.80 13.60
C ASN A 414 29.53 -21.79 15.12
N PRO A 415 30.55 -21.67 15.98
CA PRO A 415 30.39 -21.70 17.44
C PRO A 415 29.75 -20.40 17.99
N LEU A 416 29.01 -20.51 19.09
CA LEU A 416 28.36 -19.39 19.79
C LEU A 416 29.40 -18.36 20.25
N ASP A 417 29.20 -17.11 19.86
CA ASP A 417 29.84 -15.95 20.46
C ASP A 417 28.97 -15.51 21.65
N GLY A 418 29.25 -16.13 22.80
CA GLY A 418 28.44 -15.95 23.99
C GLY A 418 28.73 -14.65 24.76
N ASN A 419 29.90 -14.05 24.57
CA ASN A 419 30.29 -12.79 25.23
C ASN A 419 30.11 -11.55 24.31
N GLY A 420 29.80 -11.76 23.03
CA GLY A 420 29.56 -10.72 22.04
C GLY A 420 30.84 -10.03 21.55
N ASP A 421 32.01 -10.68 21.64
CA ASP A 421 33.29 -10.09 21.25
C ASP A 421 33.61 -10.24 19.75
N GLY A 422 32.72 -10.90 19.00
CA GLY A 422 32.86 -11.18 17.58
C GLY A 422 33.53 -12.53 17.28
N THR A 423 33.98 -13.25 18.31
CA THR A 423 34.62 -14.57 18.20
C THR A 423 33.71 -15.63 18.80
N GLY A 424 33.43 -16.68 18.03
CA GLY A 424 32.67 -17.81 18.53
C GLY A 424 33.54 -18.78 19.34
N GLY A 425 32.95 -19.42 20.34
CA GLY A 425 33.60 -20.41 21.21
C GLY A 425 33.58 -20.04 22.69
N ASP A 426 32.73 -19.11 23.11
CA ASP A 426 32.62 -18.61 24.47
C ASP A 426 31.21 -18.80 25.03
N ALA A 427 31.11 -18.86 26.36
CA ALA A 427 29.84 -19.06 27.03
C ALA A 427 29.01 -17.77 27.06
N PHE A 428 27.69 -17.89 26.90
CA PHE A 428 26.77 -16.80 27.21
C PHE A 428 26.30 -16.92 28.66
N ILE A 429 26.27 -15.80 29.39
CA ILE A 429 25.89 -15.76 30.80
C ILE A 429 24.77 -14.73 31.01
N LEU A 430 23.63 -15.19 31.51
CA LEU A 430 22.50 -14.36 31.89
C LEU A 430 22.30 -14.41 33.41
N ASN A 431 22.51 -13.27 34.07
CA ASN A 431 22.19 -13.11 35.48
C ASN A 431 20.84 -12.41 35.62
N PHE A 432 19.99 -12.85 36.54
CA PHE A 432 18.74 -12.18 36.87
C PHE A 432 18.31 -12.52 38.30
N THR A 433 17.47 -11.68 38.90
CA THR A 433 16.91 -11.91 40.23
C THR A 433 15.40 -11.97 40.12
N THR A 434 14.82 -13.06 40.61
CA THR A 434 13.36 -13.21 40.64
C THR A 434 12.75 -12.25 41.68
N GLY A 435 11.54 -11.80 41.40
CA GLY A 435 10.88 -10.77 42.18
C GLY A 435 10.20 -11.20 43.44
N ASN A 436 9.60 -10.20 44.07
CA ASN A 436 8.48 -10.43 44.95
C ASN A 436 7.39 -11.16 44.16
N GLU A 437 6.62 -11.96 44.87
CA GLU A 437 5.31 -12.37 44.41
C GLU A 437 4.50 -11.11 44.11
N ASP A 438 4.12 -10.87 42.85
CA ASP A 438 3.16 -9.84 42.50
C ASP A 438 1.77 -10.26 43.01
N ARG A 439 1.07 -9.28 43.58
CA ARG A 439 -0.20 -9.43 44.30
C ARG A 439 -1.26 -8.43 43.85
N GLN A 440 -0.96 -7.57 42.87
CA GLN A 440 -1.91 -6.57 42.37
C GLN A 440 -2.65 -7.12 41.15
N PRO A 441 -3.98 -6.92 41.05
CA PRO A 441 -4.72 -7.30 39.86
C PRO A 441 -4.71 -6.19 38.79
N PRO A 442 -5.04 -6.52 37.53
CA PRO A 442 -5.09 -5.55 36.43
C PRO A 442 -5.98 -4.34 36.70
N GLN A 443 -5.47 -3.13 36.48
CA GLN A 443 -6.20 -1.89 36.70
C GLN A 443 -6.71 -1.29 35.39
N ARG A 444 -7.99 -0.91 35.36
CA ARG A 444 -8.59 -0.24 34.20
C ARG A 444 -8.07 1.20 34.08
N ILE A 445 -7.55 1.57 32.91
CA ILE A 445 -7.03 2.91 32.61
C ILE A 445 -7.87 3.71 31.60
N ASP A 446 -8.65 3.05 30.74
CA ASP A 446 -9.55 3.71 29.79
C ASP A 446 -10.77 2.84 29.44
N GLN A 447 -11.82 3.46 28.87
CA GLN A 447 -13.00 2.77 28.36
C GLN A 447 -13.68 3.53 27.21
N TYR A 448 -14.38 2.80 26.35
CA TYR A 448 -15.28 3.34 25.34
C TYR A 448 -16.58 2.52 25.25
N PRO A 449 -17.76 3.13 25.15
CA PRO A 449 -18.03 4.57 25.32
C PRO A 449 -17.64 5.09 26.71
N VAL A 450 -17.50 6.40 26.82
CA VAL A 450 -17.33 7.06 28.12
C VAL A 450 -18.64 7.01 28.92
N THR A 451 -18.56 7.13 30.24
CA THR A 451 -19.74 7.17 31.12
C THR A 451 -20.71 8.27 30.69
N ASP A 452 -22.00 7.92 30.60
CA ASP A 452 -23.09 8.79 30.18
C ASP A 452 -22.87 9.44 28.79
N ALA A 453 -22.15 8.75 27.90
CA ALA A 453 -22.05 9.15 26.50
C ALA A 453 -23.44 9.14 25.84
N ASP A 454 -23.77 10.22 25.14
CA ASP A 454 -25.00 10.33 24.35
C ASP A 454 -24.69 10.19 22.86
N ALA A 455 -25.71 9.76 22.09
CA ALA A 455 -25.64 9.59 20.64
C ALA A 455 -24.54 8.64 20.14
N VAL A 456 -24.24 7.58 20.91
CA VAL A 456 -23.36 6.49 20.48
C VAL A 456 -23.99 5.78 19.28
N GLU A 457 -23.19 5.36 18.28
CA GLU A 457 -23.73 4.63 17.13
C GLU A 457 -24.43 3.32 17.53
N LEU A 458 -25.20 2.75 16.60
CA LEU A 458 -25.98 1.55 16.87
C LEU A 458 -25.15 0.25 16.88
N ASN A 459 -23.91 0.25 16.36
CA ASN A 459 -22.99 -0.89 16.41
C ASN A 459 -21.68 -0.54 17.15
N PRO A 460 -21.73 -0.07 18.41
CA PRO A 460 -20.53 0.34 19.11
C PRO A 460 -19.68 -0.88 19.47
N VAL A 461 -18.36 -0.75 19.42
CA VAL A 461 -17.44 -1.70 20.04
C VAL A 461 -17.20 -1.24 21.47
N ILE A 462 -17.65 -2.01 22.46
CA ILE A 462 -17.46 -1.66 23.87
C ILE A 462 -16.03 -2.05 24.27
N THR A 463 -15.22 -1.10 24.71
CA THR A 463 -13.80 -1.30 24.99
C THR A 463 -13.46 -0.99 26.44
N PHE A 464 -12.62 -1.82 27.04
CA PHE A 464 -11.91 -1.56 28.30
C PHE A 464 -10.42 -1.74 28.10
N VAL A 465 -9.63 -0.84 28.69
CA VAL A 465 -8.17 -0.82 28.59
C VAL A 465 -7.57 -1.00 29.98
N PHE A 466 -6.59 -1.89 30.12
CA PHE A 466 -5.92 -2.21 31.39
C PHE A 466 -4.42 -1.98 31.31
N ASP A 467 -3.81 -1.55 32.41
CA ASP A 467 -2.40 -1.20 32.53
C ASP A 467 -1.43 -2.39 32.41
N GLU A 468 -1.93 -3.63 32.48
CA GLU A 468 -1.11 -4.83 32.38
C GLU A 468 -1.79 -5.99 31.63
N PRO A 469 -1.02 -7.02 31.19
CA PRO A 469 -1.55 -8.15 30.45
C PRO A 469 -2.49 -9.07 31.25
N ILE A 470 -3.76 -9.12 30.85
CA ILE A 470 -4.76 -10.07 31.36
C ILE A 470 -4.47 -11.49 30.83
N LYS A 471 -4.65 -12.51 31.69
CA LYS A 471 -4.64 -13.91 31.25
C LYS A 471 -5.89 -14.22 30.46
N THR A 472 -5.77 -14.34 29.14
CA THR A 472 -6.90 -14.59 28.23
C THR A 472 -7.77 -15.78 28.64
N THR A 473 -7.20 -16.86 29.18
CA THR A 473 -7.96 -18.05 29.61
C THR A 473 -8.76 -17.84 30.90
N SER A 474 -8.53 -16.75 31.64
CA SER A 474 -9.32 -16.37 32.81
C SER A 474 -10.60 -15.60 32.42
N LEU A 475 -10.63 -15.03 31.22
CA LEU A 475 -11.78 -14.32 30.67
C LEU A 475 -12.92 -15.29 30.38
N ARG A 476 -14.15 -14.80 30.55
CA ARG A 476 -15.38 -15.52 30.25
C ARG A 476 -16.18 -14.72 29.23
N THR A 477 -17.09 -15.37 28.51
CA THR A 477 -18.04 -14.67 27.63
C THR A 477 -18.91 -13.65 28.38
N THR A 478 -19.01 -13.79 29.71
CA THR A 478 -19.72 -12.88 30.60
C THR A 478 -18.83 -11.82 31.25
N THR A 479 -17.53 -11.72 30.92
CA THR A 479 -16.64 -10.72 31.53
C THR A 479 -17.15 -9.31 31.25
N ILE A 480 -17.62 -9.04 30.03
CA ILE A 480 -18.38 -7.84 29.71
C ILE A 480 -19.82 -8.25 29.44
N ARG A 481 -20.78 -7.54 30.02
CA ARG A 481 -22.21 -7.68 29.72
C ARG A 481 -22.75 -6.33 29.30
N LEU A 482 -23.63 -6.36 28.30
CA LEU A 482 -24.39 -5.21 27.83
C LEU A 482 -25.87 -5.50 28.06
N GLN A 483 -26.58 -4.57 28.70
CA GLN A 483 -28.00 -4.70 29.01
C GLN A 483 -28.75 -3.43 28.62
N ARG A 484 -29.98 -3.56 28.16
CA ARG A 484 -30.87 -2.42 28.00
C ARG A 484 -31.36 -1.94 29.36
N SER A 485 -31.15 -0.67 29.69
CA SER A 485 -31.44 -0.13 31.04
C SER A 485 -32.94 -0.08 31.37
N SER A 486 -33.84 -0.14 30.39
CA SER A 486 -35.28 -0.05 30.63
C SER A 486 -35.91 -1.36 31.15
N ASP A 487 -35.32 -2.51 30.83
CA ASP A 487 -35.89 -3.82 31.16
C ASP A 487 -34.84 -4.92 31.46
N ASP A 488 -33.56 -4.56 31.60
CA ASP A 488 -32.43 -5.43 31.90
C ASP A 488 -32.16 -6.54 30.86
N THR A 489 -32.72 -6.43 29.65
CA THR A 489 -32.51 -7.40 28.58
C THR A 489 -31.05 -7.42 28.13
N TYR A 490 -30.43 -8.60 28.14
CA TYR A 490 -29.04 -8.78 27.70
C TYR A 490 -28.91 -8.70 26.18
N VAL A 491 -27.89 -7.98 25.72
CA VAL A 491 -27.43 -7.99 24.33
C VAL A 491 -26.35 -9.05 24.18
N SER A 492 -26.54 -9.96 23.24
CA SER A 492 -25.54 -10.99 22.93
C SER A 492 -24.37 -10.37 22.17
N GLY A 493 -23.16 -10.91 22.36
CA GLY A 493 -21.97 -10.39 21.69
C GLY A 493 -20.74 -11.27 21.88
N VAL A 494 -19.65 -10.86 21.22
CA VAL A 494 -18.36 -11.57 21.22
C VAL A 494 -17.31 -10.74 21.96
N LEU A 495 -16.63 -11.37 22.92
CA LEU A 495 -15.46 -10.78 23.59
C LEU A 495 -14.17 -11.10 22.81
N ARG A 496 -13.33 -10.09 22.64
CA ARG A 496 -11.97 -10.18 22.12
C ARG A 496 -10.99 -9.53 23.10
N HIS A 497 -9.78 -10.06 23.11
CA HIS A 497 -8.68 -9.56 23.92
C HIS A 497 -7.47 -9.37 23.02
N HIS A 498 -6.95 -8.15 22.99
CA HIS A 498 -5.70 -7.78 22.32
C HIS A 498 -4.72 -7.24 23.35
N ILE A 499 -3.43 -7.39 23.07
CA ILE A 499 -2.36 -6.78 23.85
C ILE A 499 -1.62 -5.82 22.92
N VAL A 500 -1.48 -4.56 23.33
CA VAL A 500 -0.78 -3.49 22.59
C VAL A 500 0.32 -2.95 23.50
N GLY A 501 1.58 -3.30 23.22
CA GLY A 501 2.66 -3.09 24.20
C GLY A 501 2.40 -3.92 25.47
N GLU A 502 2.38 -3.26 26.63
CA GLU A 502 2.04 -3.89 27.92
C GLU A 502 0.56 -3.74 28.31
N VAL A 503 -0.24 -3.11 27.45
CA VAL A 503 -1.64 -2.76 27.73
C VAL A 503 -2.59 -3.83 27.20
N SER A 504 -3.54 -4.26 28.02
CA SER A 504 -4.62 -5.17 27.60
C SER A 504 -5.86 -4.40 27.13
N VAL A 505 -6.36 -4.74 25.94
CA VAL A 505 -7.57 -4.15 25.34
C VAL A 505 -8.64 -5.24 25.23
N LEU A 506 -9.69 -5.14 26.05
CA LEU A 506 -10.88 -5.98 25.94
C LEU A 506 -11.92 -5.28 25.06
N SER A 507 -12.39 -5.95 24.02
CA SER A 507 -13.41 -5.44 23.09
C SER A 507 -14.61 -6.38 23.06
N PHE A 508 -15.80 -5.86 23.34
CA PHE A 508 -17.06 -6.57 23.22
C PHE A 508 -17.84 -6.04 22.02
N PHE A 509 -18.13 -6.94 21.08
CA PHE A 509 -18.88 -6.67 19.86
C PHE A 509 -20.31 -7.20 20.02
N PRO A 510 -21.33 -6.34 20.15
CA PRO A 510 -22.72 -6.76 20.03
C PRO A 510 -22.94 -7.55 18.74
N ASN A 511 -23.69 -8.66 18.81
CA ASN A 511 -24.01 -9.48 17.64
C ASN A 511 -25.06 -8.82 16.74
N ASP A 512 -25.93 -8.02 17.34
CA ASP A 512 -27.03 -7.33 16.68
C ASP A 512 -26.89 -5.82 16.92
N GLU A 513 -27.39 -5.04 15.96
CA GLU A 513 -27.49 -3.60 16.06
C GLU A 513 -28.35 -3.20 17.27
N LEU A 514 -27.87 -2.23 18.04
CA LEU A 514 -28.57 -1.70 19.21
C LEU A 514 -29.78 -0.84 18.80
N GLU A 515 -30.79 -0.80 19.66
CA GLU A 515 -31.98 0.01 19.43
C GLU A 515 -31.65 1.50 19.47
N PRO A 516 -32.24 2.33 18.58
CA PRO A 516 -31.94 3.75 18.53
C PRO A 516 -32.59 4.52 19.70
N SER A 517 -31.92 5.57 20.17
CA SER A 517 -32.37 6.40 21.31
C SER A 517 -32.65 5.59 22.58
N MET A 518 -31.88 4.53 22.80
CA MET A 518 -32.05 3.60 23.91
C MET A 518 -30.85 3.70 24.86
N ARG A 519 -31.11 3.58 26.16
CA ARG A 519 -30.06 3.57 27.17
C ARG A 519 -29.62 2.14 27.47
N TYR A 520 -28.32 1.93 27.49
CA TYR A 520 -27.69 0.66 27.80
C TYR A 520 -26.74 0.78 28.98
N ARG A 521 -26.71 -0.26 29.81
CA ARG A 521 -25.75 -0.48 30.88
C ARG A 521 -24.70 -1.48 30.45
N VAL A 522 -23.45 -1.13 30.66
CA VAL A 522 -22.29 -2.01 30.52
C VAL A 522 -21.83 -2.42 31.91
N THR A 523 -21.65 -3.72 32.12
CA THR A 523 -21.09 -4.30 33.34
C THR A 523 -19.82 -5.06 33.00
N LEU A 524 -18.70 -4.68 33.65
CA LEU A 524 -17.46 -5.43 33.68
C LEU A 524 -17.44 -6.29 34.94
N ASN A 525 -17.60 -7.60 34.77
CA ASN A 525 -17.65 -8.56 35.87
C ASN A 525 -16.24 -8.91 36.38
N PRO A 526 -16.07 -9.03 37.71
CA PRO A 526 -14.82 -9.48 38.30
C PRO A 526 -14.55 -10.97 38.03
N GLY A 527 -13.36 -11.43 38.40
CA GLY A 527 -12.96 -12.85 38.40
C GLY A 527 -12.03 -13.27 37.27
N PHE A 528 -11.62 -12.34 36.40
CA PHE A 528 -10.47 -12.55 35.52
C PHE A 528 -9.18 -12.15 36.26
N THR A 529 -8.06 -12.67 35.79
CA THR A 529 -6.75 -12.50 36.44
C THR A 529 -5.72 -11.96 35.46
N ASP A 530 -4.65 -11.39 36.00
CA ASP A 530 -3.37 -11.31 35.28
C ASP A 530 -2.82 -12.73 34.97
N ARG A 531 -1.61 -12.79 34.42
CA ARG A 531 -0.93 -14.05 34.06
C ARG A 531 -0.57 -14.92 35.27
N ILE A 532 -0.51 -14.36 36.48
CA ILE A 532 -0.03 -15.03 37.70
C ILE A 532 -1.14 -15.43 38.67
N GLY A 533 -2.35 -14.94 38.45
CA GLY A 533 -3.54 -15.29 39.19
C GLY A 533 -4.08 -14.20 40.11
N ASN A 534 -3.56 -12.97 40.09
CA ASN A 534 -4.18 -11.89 40.86
C ASN A 534 -5.52 -11.52 40.20
N ALA A 535 -6.59 -11.69 40.96
CA ALA A 535 -7.95 -11.56 40.45
C ALA A 535 -8.47 -10.14 40.60
N VAL A 536 -9.05 -9.60 39.53
CA VAL A 536 -9.91 -8.41 39.62
C VAL A 536 -11.14 -8.79 40.44
N THR A 537 -11.34 -8.14 41.59
CA THR A 537 -12.44 -8.42 42.51
C THR A 537 -13.61 -7.47 42.38
N ASP A 538 -13.37 -6.29 41.83
CA ASP A 538 -14.36 -5.22 41.81
C ASP A 538 -15.22 -5.27 40.54
N LEU A 539 -16.51 -5.09 40.74
CA LEU A 539 -17.48 -4.89 39.67
C LEU A 539 -17.41 -3.43 39.20
N HIS A 540 -17.44 -3.21 37.89
CA HIS A 540 -17.59 -1.87 37.33
C HIS A 540 -18.81 -1.78 36.42
N GLU A 541 -19.55 -0.67 36.52
CA GLU A 541 -20.72 -0.39 35.70
C GLU A 541 -20.72 1.04 35.18
N PHE A 542 -21.21 1.24 33.96
CA PHE A 542 -21.53 2.55 33.41
C PHE A 542 -22.69 2.44 32.42
N GLU A 543 -23.30 3.58 32.06
CA GLU A 543 -24.37 3.62 31.06
C GLU A 543 -24.00 4.55 29.89
N PHE A 544 -24.61 4.33 28.73
CA PHE A 544 -24.58 5.22 27.57
C PHE A 544 -25.91 5.17 26.81
N SER A 545 -26.15 6.17 25.96
CA SER A 545 -27.36 6.26 25.12
C SER A 545 -26.99 6.16 23.64
N THR A 546 -27.73 5.34 22.89
CA THR A 546 -27.56 5.23 21.43
C THR A 546 -28.19 6.40 20.68
N SER A 547 -27.70 6.64 19.47
CA SER A 547 -28.16 7.65 18.54
C SER A 547 -29.59 7.37 18.06
N ALA A 548 -30.31 8.42 17.65
CA ALA A 548 -31.58 8.32 16.94
C ALA A 548 -31.41 7.89 15.46
N TYR A 549 -30.18 7.89 14.97
CA TYR A 549 -29.85 7.68 13.56
C TYR A 549 -29.20 6.32 13.34
N ALA A 550 -29.64 5.64 12.29
CA ALA A 550 -28.97 4.48 11.70
C ALA A 550 -28.23 4.92 10.44
N PHE A 551 -27.25 4.11 10.04
CA PHE A 551 -26.50 4.29 8.81
C PHE A 551 -26.80 3.14 7.85
N ASN A 552 -27.06 3.46 6.59
CA ASN A 552 -27.17 2.47 5.53
C ASN A 552 -25.91 2.51 4.67
N PRO A 553 -24.90 1.66 4.95
CA PRO A 553 -23.60 1.74 4.32
C PRO A 553 -23.55 1.09 2.94
N THR A 554 -22.77 1.70 2.06
CA THR A 554 -22.22 1.11 0.83
C THR A 554 -20.71 0.97 1.03
N THR A 555 -20.23 -0.27 1.06
CA THR A 555 -18.80 -0.57 1.23
C THR A 555 -17.98 -0.01 0.06
N ILE A 556 -16.91 0.71 0.39
CA ILE A 556 -15.86 1.10 -0.56
C ILE A 556 -14.80 0.00 -0.57
N ASP A 557 -14.23 -0.31 0.61
CA ASP A 557 -13.30 -1.41 0.82
C ASP A 557 -13.47 -1.96 2.25
N ASN A 558 -13.72 -3.26 2.39
CA ASN A 558 -13.76 -3.93 3.69
C ASN A 558 -12.43 -4.63 4.01
N PHE A 559 -11.40 -4.49 3.18
CA PHE A 559 -10.05 -5.01 3.40
C PHE A 559 -9.94 -6.55 3.53
N ASP A 560 -10.99 -7.28 3.20
CA ASP A 560 -11.08 -8.74 3.35
C ASP A 560 -10.43 -9.56 2.23
N SER A 561 -9.85 -8.89 1.22
CA SER A 561 -9.26 -9.60 0.08
C SER A 561 -7.99 -10.41 0.43
N GLY A 562 -7.49 -10.28 1.67
CA GLY A 562 -6.24 -10.90 2.14
C GLY A 562 -4.99 -10.26 1.53
N ASN A 563 -5.12 -9.12 0.86
CA ASN A 563 -4.03 -8.31 0.32
C ASN A 563 -4.44 -6.83 0.22
N THR A 564 -3.47 -5.96 -0.03
CA THR A 564 -3.65 -4.51 -0.20
C THR A 564 -3.48 -4.09 -1.67
N ASN A 565 -3.73 -4.97 -2.65
CA ASN A 565 -3.44 -4.70 -4.07
C ASN A 565 -4.22 -3.52 -4.68
N ASN A 566 -5.24 -2.99 -4.01
CA ASN A 566 -5.92 -1.77 -4.45
C ASN A 566 -5.26 -0.49 -3.93
N TRP A 567 -4.26 -0.63 -3.07
CA TRP A 567 -3.60 0.44 -2.33
C TRP A 567 -2.12 0.46 -2.70
N PHE A 568 -1.56 1.65 -2.82
CA PHE A 568 -0.13 1.82 -3.05
C PHE A 568 0.66 1.60 -1.76
N GLU A 569 1.91 1.17 -1.87
CA GLU A 569 2.82 1.37 -0.75
C GLU A 569 2.93 2.89 -0.48
N PRO A 570 3.02 3.31 0.79
CA PRO A 570 2.97 4.73 1.17
C PRO A 570 3.90 5.64 0.34
N GLN A 571 5.06 5.13 -0.08
CA GLN A 571 6.09 5.84 -0.83
C GLN A 571 5.73 6.07 -2.30
N GLN A 572 4.82 5.28 -2.87
CA GLN A 572 4.44 5.35 -4.29
C GLN A 572 3.41 6.46 -4.57
N SER A 573 2.79 7.03 -3.54
CA SER A 573 1.72 8.03 -3.64
C SER A 573 2.16 9.37 -4.25
N GLY A 574 3.48 9.62 -4.37
CA GLY A 574 4.07 10.83 -4.93
C GLY A 574 3.90 12.11 -4.09
N SER A 575 2.96 12.13 -3.14
CA SER A 575 2.72 13.23 -2.18
C SER A 575 3.18 12.91 -0.75
N THR A 576 3.58 11.67 -0.49
CA THR A 576 4.09 11.25 0.82
C THR A 576 5.45 11.89 1.10
N THR A 577 5.62 12.48 2.29
CA THR A 577 6.82 13.18 2.71
C THR A 577 6.99 13.15 4.24
N GLY A 578 8.23 13.24 4.71
CA GLY A 578 8.57 13.24 6.14
C GLY A 578 8.44 11.88 6.83
N ILE A 579 8.37 10.79 6.08
CA ILE A 579 8.34 9.43 6.64
C ILE A 579 9.74 8.80 6.62
N ILE A 580 9.98 7.89 7.56
CA ILE A 580 11.05 6.92 7.49
C ILE A 580 10.55 5.76 6.63
N THR A 581 11.09 5.66 5.41
CA THR A 581 10.54 4.80 4.35
C THR A 581 10.56 3.33 4.74
N GLU A 582 11.65 2.89 5.34
CA GLU A 582 11.95 1.53 5.76
C GLU A 582 11.07 1.03 6.93
N GLN A 583 10.47 1.94 7.69
CA GLN A 583 9.58 1.63 8.82
C GLN A 583 8.10 1.91 8.52
N THR A 584 7.80 2.42 7.33
CA THR A 584 6.45 2.81 6.92
C THR A 584 5.93 1.86 5.84
N SER A 585 4.87 1.11 6.12
CA SER A 585 4.34 0.09 5.19
C SER A 585 2.85 -0.15 5.37
N VAL A 586 2.20 -0.60 4.31
CA VAL A 586 0.81 -1.07 4.33
C VAL A 586 0.75 -2.59 4.20
N GLY A 587 -0.25 -3.23 4.79
CA GLY A 587 -0.44 -4.68 4.71
C GLY A 587 -1.81 -5.11 5.23
N VAL A 588 -2.01 -6.42 5.42
CA VAL A 588 -3.23 -6.97 6.04
C VAL A 588 -2.93 -7.60 7.39
N ASN A 589 -3.93 -7.65 8.26
CA ASN A 589 -3.86 -8.32 9.56
C ASN A 589 -5.14 -9.14 9.80
N ASN A 590 -5.00 -10.33 10.38
CA ASN A 590 -6.12 -11.24 10.69
C ASN A 590 -6.36 -11.44 12.19
N SER A 591 -5.58 -10.74 13.04
CA SER A 591 -5.69 -10.79 14.48
C SER A 591 -6.46 -9.57 15.01
N PHE A 592 -6.19 -8.38 14.47
CA PHE A 592 -6.90 -7.14 14.73
C PHE A 592 -7.92 -6.92 13.61
N VAL A 593 -9.13 -7.43 13.78
CA VAL A 593 -10.23 -7.33 12.80
C VAL A 593 -11.51 -6.81 13.47
N ASN A 594 -12.34 -6.10 12.72
CA ASN A 594 -13.66 -5.68 13.19
C ASN A 594 -14.67 -6.83 13.00
N LEU A 595 -15.34 -7.26 14.07
CA LEU A 595 -16.25 -8.42 13.97
C LEU A 595 -17.67 -8.06 13.50
N HIS A 596 -18.01 -6.77 13.42
CA HIS A 596 -19.35 -6.33 13.01
C HIS A 596 -19.70 -6.68 11.55
N SER A 597 -18.69 -6.91 10.72
CA SER A 597 -18.82 -7.15 9.28
C SER A 597 -18.46 -8.56 8.82
N ASN A 598 -18.27 -9.50 9.77
CA ASN A 598 -17.66 -10.81 9.50
C ASN A 598 -16.27 -10.71 8.83
N SER A 599 -15.53 -9.61 9.06
CA SER A 599 -14.19 -9.43 8.50
C SER A 599 -13.23 -10.54 8.93
N THR A 600 -12.46 -11.02 7.97
CA THR A 600 -11.33 -11.95 8.15
C THR A 600 -10.00 -11.20 8.17
N TYR A 601 -9.92 -10.04 7.50
CA TYR A 601 -8.74 -9.19 7.45
C TYR A 601 -9.10 -7.72 7.63
N ALA A 602 -8.19 -6.97 8.27
CA ALA A 602 -8.18 -5.51 8.27
C ALA A 602 -6.90 -5.01 7.58
N MET A 603 -6.90 -3.77 7.10
CA MET A 603 -5.68 -3.13 6.62
C MET A 603 -4.83 -2.68 7.81
N ARG A 604 -3.55 -3.07 7.82
CA ARG A 604 -2.53 -2.58 8.75
C ARG A 604 -1.74 -1.47 8.07
N LEU A 605 -1.60 -0.33 8.72
CA LEU A 605 -0.68 0.73 8.34
C LEU A 605 0.32 0.96 9.48
N SER A 606 1.57 0.58 9.26
CA SER A 606 2.68 0.92 10.15
C SER A 606 3.34 2.19 9.65
N PHE A 607 3.61 3.14 10.53
CA PHE A 607 4.19 4.43 10.17
C PHE A 607 5.36 4.78 11.10
N ALA A 608 6.32 5.54 10.55
CA ALA A 608 7.38 6.18 11.31
C ALA A 608 7.74 7.52 10.66
N TRP A 609 7.99 8.53 11.49
CA TRP A 609 8.19 9.91 11.06
C TRP A 609 9.67 10.32 11.18
N ASP A 610 10.20 10.93 10.13
CA ASP A 610 11.49 11.62 10.19
C ASP A 610 11.27 12.96 10.89
N THR A 611 11.57 13.02 12.19
CA THR A 611 11.33 14.20 13.04
C THR A 611 12.17 15.43 12.63
N THR A 612 13.12 15.27 11.71
CA THR A 612 13.92 16.37 11.16
C THR A 612 13.32 17.00 9.89
N ALA A 613 12.30 16.37 9.30
CA ALA A 613 11.67 16.82 8.06
C ALA A 613 10.90 18.14 8.24
N GLY A 614 10.82 18.94 7.17
CA GLY A 614 10.10 20.22 7.20
C GLY A 614 8.56 20.10 7.10
N ARG A 615 8.04 18.94 6.68
CA ARG A 615 6.61 18.63 6.55
C ARG A 615 6.39 17.12 6.71
N TRP A 616 5.24 16.74 7.30
CA TRP A 616 4.84 15.34 7.48
C TRP A 616 3.47 15.08 6.86
N LEU A 617 3.45 14.26 5.82
CA LEU A 617 2.22 13.79 5.21
C LEU A 617 2.46 12.37 4.70
N LEU A 618 1.70 11.42 5.22
CA LEU A 618 1.59 10.08 4.63
C LEU A 618 0.25 10.01 3.92
N ARG A 619 0.26 9.74 2.61
CA ARG A 619 -0.96 9.57 1.81
C ARG A 619 -1.07 8.11 1.35
N GLU A 620 -1.86 7.33 2.08
CA GLU A 620 -2.18 5.94 1.75
C GLU A 620 -3.25 5.93 0.65
N TYR A 621 -2.81 5.69 -0.59
CA TYR A 621 -3.57 6.01 -1.80
C TYR A 621 -4.26 4.78 -2.39
N LEU A 622 -5.58 4.86 -2.52
CA LEU A 622 -6.40 3.85 -3.17
C LEU A 622 -6.31 4.02 -4.69
N TYR A 623 -5.48 3.24 -5.38
CA TYR A 623 -5.35 3.30 -6.85
C TYR A 623 -6.24 2.30 -7.60
N GLY A 624 -6.62 1.19 -6.96
CA GLY A 624 -7.25 0.02 -7.58
C GLY A 624 -8.69 0.23 -8.01
N SER A 625 -9.07 -0.34 -9.16
CA SER A 625 -10.25 0.09 -9.92
C SER A 625 -11.62 -0.24 -9.30
N LYS A 626 -11.77 -1.31 -8.50
CA LYS A 626 -13.09 -1.69 -7.96
C LYS A 626 -13.52 -0.81 -6.78
N PRO A 627 -12.76 -0.71 -5.65
CA PRO A 627 -13.09 0.26 -4.60
C PRO A 627 -13.09 1.71 -5.10
N ARG A 628 -12.15 2.07 -5.99
CA ARG A 628 -12.06 3.42 -6.59
C ARG A 628 -13.19 3.72 -7.60
N SER A 629 -14.09 2.78 -7.90
CA SER A 629 -15.24 3.08 -8.77
C SER A 629 -16.46 3.61 -8.02
N ILE A 630 -16.47 3.52 -6.68
CA ILE A 630 -17.59 3.95 -5.85
C ILE A 630 -17.63 5.48 -5.79
N THR A 631 -18.74 6.04 -6.24
CA THR A 631 -19.00 7.48 -6.23
C THR A 631 -20.20 7.82 -5.35
N PHE A 632 -20.18 9.00 -4.73
CA PHE A 632 -21.23 9.48 -3.85
C PHE A 632 -21.40 11.00 -3.99
N ARG A 633 -22.35 11.56 -3.23
CA ARG A 633 -22.64 13.00 -3.19
C ARG A 633 -22.36 13.58 -1.82
N ASN A 634 -22.41 14.89 -1.72
CA ASN A 634 -22.15 15.64 -0.50
C ASN A 634 -23.24 15.50 0.58
N ASP A 635 -24.30 14.72 0.35
CA ASP A 635 -25.29 14.34 1.35
C ASP A 635 -24.94 13.02 2.09
N ALA A 636 -23.80 12.42 1.77
CA ALA A 636 -23.35 11.18 2.37
C ALA A 636 -22.45 11.37 3.59
N VAL A 637 -22.23 10.29 4.35
CA VAL A 637 -21.30 10.23 5.47
C VAL A 637 -20.20 9.23 5.14
N LEU A 638 -18.95 9.68 5.06
CA LEU A 638 -17.80 8.80 4.83
C LEU A 638 -17.30 8.25 6.17
N GLN A 639 -17.09 6.93 6.26
CA GLN A 639 -16.80 6.26 7.51
C GLN A 639 -15.73 5.17 7.37
N VAL A 640 -14.95 4.95 8.43
CA VAL A 640 -14.03 3.80 8.56
C VAL A 640 -13.86 3.46 10.03
N TYR A 641 -13.80 2.17 10.36
CA TYR A 641 -13.39 1.73 11.69
C TYR A 641 -11.88 1.78 11.80
N VAL A 642 -11.38 2.34 12.91
CA VAL A 642 -9.95 2.44 13.20
C VAL A 642 -9.65 1.81 14.55
N PHE A 643 -8.77 0.81 14.56
CA PHE A 643 -8.15 0.33 15.79
C PHE A 643 -6.96 1.25 16.11
N GLY A 644 -7.10 2.02 17.18
CA GLY A 644 -6.06 2.92 17.67
C GLY A 644 -5.04 2.18 18.55
N ASP A 645 -3.81 2.69 18.54
CA ASP A 645 -2.67 2.23 19.35
C ASP A 645 -2.24 3.24 20.42
N GLY A 646 -3.04 4.29 20.63
CA GLY A 646 -2.72 5.40 21.53
C GLY A 646 -1.63 6.34 21.03
N SER A 647 -1.19 6.25 19.76
CA SER A 647 -0.05 7.03 19.24
C SER A 647 -0.28 8.54 19.14
N GLY A 648 -1.51 9.04 19.22
CA GLY A 648 -1.80 10.46 19.02
C GLY A 648 -1.56 10.95 17.58
N THR A 649 -1.39 10.05 16.62
CA THR A 649 -1.20 10.37 15.20
C THR A 649 -2.45 11.03 14.64
N LYS A 650 -2.29 11.98 13.71
CA LYS A 650 -3.43 12.60 13.03
C LYS A 650 -3.89 11.73 11.87
N PHE A 651 -5.20 11.61 11.70
CA PHE A 651 -5.88 10.91 10.62
C PHE A 651 -6.85 11.86 9.90
N ARG A 652 -6.99 11.75 8.59
CA ARG A 652 -8.10 12.35 7.84
C ARG A 652 -8.40 11.58 6.56
N PHE A 653 -9.60 11.79 6.03
CA PHE A 653 -9.98 11.30 4.70
C PHE A 653 -9.57 12.29 3.61
N ALA A 654 -9.29 11.79 2.42
CA ALA A 654 -9.20 12.58 1.19
C ALA A 654 -10.13 12.00 0.12
N ILE A 655 -10.74 12.88 -0.67
CA ILE A 655 -11.66 12.55 -1.74
C ILE A 655 -11.30 13.32 -3.03
N ASP A 656 -11.64 12.74 -4.16
CA ASP A 656 -11.69 13.43 -5.44
C ASP A 656 -13.03 14.16 -5.58
N ASP A 657 -12.96 15.44 -5.89
CA ASP A 657 -14.06 16.32 -6.24
C ASP A 657 -14.27 16.36 -7.78
N LYS A 658 -15.49 16.64 -8.24
CA LYS A 658 -15.83 16.82 -9.68
C LYS A 658 -15.47 15.64 -10.61
N VAL A 659 -15.56 14.39 -10.13
CA VAL A 659 -15.31 13.18 -10.94
C VAL A 659 -16.19 13.18 -12.20
N PRO A 660 -15.66 12.83 -13.41
CA PRO A 660 -14.36 12.23 -13.70
C PRO A 660 -13.23 13.24 -14.04
N GLN A 661 -13.39 14.52 -13.70
CA GLN A 661 -12.36 15.52 -13.97
C GLN A 661 -11.18 15.34 -13.02
N ASN A 662 -10.09 14.77 -13.51
CA ASN A 662 -8.88 14.57 -12.74
C ASN A 662 -7.99 15.83 -12.82
N ALA A 663 -7.97 16.63 -11.76
CA ALA A 663 -7.04 17.74 -11.59
C ALA A 663 -6.59 17.82 -10.13
N ALA A 664 -5.33 18.20 -9.90
CA ALA A 664 -4.77 18.28 -8.54
C ALA A 664 -5.53 19.26 -7.61
N GLY A 665 -6.21 20.26 -8.18
CA GLY A 665 -7.07 21.19 -7.44
C GLY A 665 -8.47 20.65 -7.11
N ASN A 666 -8.78 19.41 -7.49
CA ASN A 666 -10.06 18.76 -7.23
C ASN A 666 -9.91 17.71 -6.12
N HIS A 667 -9.11 17.98 -5.09
CA HIS A 667 -8.95 17.08 -3.94
C HIS A 667 -9.39 17.78 -2.66
N GLU A 668 -10.43 17.24 -2.02
CA GLU A 668 -10.92 17.73 -0.74
C GLU A 668 -10.55 16.76 0.38
N VAL A 669 -10.38 17.29 1.59
CA VAL A 669 -9.99 16.49 2.76
C VAL A 669 -10.91 16.80 3.93
N SER A 670 -11.10 15.81 4.81
CA SER A 670 -11.76 16.07 6.09
C SER A 670 -10.86 16.89 7.01
N PRO A 671 -11.41 17.48 8.09
CA PRO A 671 -10.61 17.89 9.25
C PRO A 671 -9.77 16.73 9.81
N TRP A 672 -8.76 17.07 10.61
CA TRP A 672 -7.90 16.10 11.29
C TRP A 672 -8.57 15.52 12.54
N TYR A 673 -8.54 14.19 12.65
CA TYR A 673 -8.89 13.43 13.86
C TYR A 673 -7.60 12.99 14.57
N THR A 674 -7.56 13.05 15.90
CA THR A 674 -6.40 12.59 16.68
C THR A 674 -6.66 11.16 17.15
N ILE A 675 -5.76 10.22 16.83
CA ILE A 675 -5.88 8.81 17.25
C ILE A 675 -5.17 8.59 18.58
N ASP A 676 -5.76 9.06 19.68
CA ASP A 676 -5.21 9.01 21.04
C ASP A 676 -5.87 7.93 21.93
N TRP A 677 -6.45 6.90 21.31
CA TRP A 677 -7.15 5.81 21.99
C TRP A 677 -6.59 4.44 21.64
N TYR A 678 -6.96 3.45 22.45
CA TYR A 678 -6.77 2.03 22.18
C TYR A 678 -8.07 1.36 21.74
N GLY A 679 -8.00 0.45 20.78
CA GLY A 679 -9.17 -0.32 20.34
C GLY A 679 -9.94 0.28 19.16
N TRP A 680 -11.01 -0.40 18.74
CA TRP A 680 -11.83 -0.02 17.58
C TRP A 680 -12.75 1.17 17.90
N ARG A 681 -12.71 2.20 17.05
CA ARG A 681 -13.70 3.29 17.02
C ARG A 681 -14.06 3.65 15.58
N LEU A 682 -15.31 4.03 15.35
CA LEU A 682 -15.76 4.52 14.04
C LEU A 682 -15.43 6.01 13.89
N ILE A 683 -14.69 6.35 12.84
CA ILE A 683 -14.52 7.75 12.41
C ILE A 683 -15.55 8.03 11.32
N SER A 684 -16.25 9.16 11.43
CA SER A 684 -17.28 9.58 10.48
C SER A 684 -17.07 11.04 10.06
N TRP A 685 -17.09 11.29 8.75
CA TRP A 685 -17.10 12.63 8.17
C TRP A 685 -18.44 12.86 7.46
N ASP A 686 -19.27 13.72 8.05
CA ASP A 686 -20.59 14.10 7.52
C ASP A 686 -20.40 15.18 6.45
N LEU A 687 -20.45 14.79 5.18
CA LEU A 687 -20.19 15.69 4.05
C LEU A 687 -21.26 16.78 3.93
N SER A 688 -22.45 16.55 4.50
CA SER A 688 -23.56 17.51 4.45
C SER A 688 -23.30 18.75 5.32
N SER A 689 -22.35 18.66 6.25
CA SER A 689 -21.87 19.81 7.03
C SER A 689 -21.18 20.87 6.17
N GLY A 690 -20.61 20.46 5.02
CA GLY A 690 -19.73 21.30 4.21
C GLY A 690 -18.35 21.55 4.82
N GLU A 691 -18.03 20.94 5.97
CA GLU A 691 -16.75 21.15 6.65
C GLU A 691 -15.62 20.37 5.97
N THR A 692 -14.58 21.09 5.56
CA THR A 692 -13.38 20.57 4.91
C THR A 692 -12.12 21.03 5.66
N GLY A 693 -11.02 20.31 5.48
CA GLY A 693 -9.70 20.73 5.92
C GLY A 693 -8.87 21.33 4.78
N ASP A 694 -7.72 21.91 5.13
CA ASP A 694 -6.83 22.53 4.14
C ASP A 694 -5.86 21.50 3.50
N TRP A 695 -5.83 21.44 2.17
CA TRP A 695 -4.78 20.74 1.41
C TRP A 695 -4.56 21.31 -0.01
N LEU A 696 -5.16 20.70 -1.05
CA LEU A 696 -4.99 21.08 -2.45
C LEU A 696 -6.26 21.67 -3.09
N GLY A 697 -7.43 21.34 -2.52
CA GLY A 697 -8.74 21.71 -3.03
C GLY A 697 -9.14 23.16 -2.80
N ASP A 698 -10.36 23.48 -3.22
CA ASP A 698 -10.98 24.81 -3.09
C ASP A 698 -11.84 24.93 -1.81
N GLY A 699 -11.96 23.84 -1.04
CA GLY A 699 -12.70 23.77 0.21
C GLY A 699 -14.20 23.54 0.02
N SER A 700 -14.67 23.33 -1.21
CA SER A 700 -16.09 23.13 -1.53
C SER A 700 -16.38 21.69 -1.92
N LEU A 701 -17.34 21.06 -1.24
CA LEU A 701 -17.83 19.72 -1.58
C LEU A 701 -18.93 19.83 -2.65
N ASP A 702 -18.53 19.84 -3.93
CA ASP A 702 -19.45 19.95 -5.06
C ASP A 702 -19.37 18.75 -6.04
N GLY A 703 -20.15 18.74 -7.11
CA GLY A 703 -20.08 17.69 -8.12
C GLY A 703 -20.34 16.25 -7.64
N LEU A 704 -19.65 15.30 -8.28
CA LEU A 704 -19.68 13.87 -7.96
C LEU A 704 -18.37 13.52 -7.25
N LEU A 705 -18.47 12.92 -6.07
CA LEU A 705 -17.35 12.65 -5.18
C LEU A 705 -16.90 11.18 -5.29
N ARG A 706 -15.64 10.92 -5.02
CA ARG A 706 -15.06 9.57 -4.92
C ARG A 706 -13.98 9.54 -3.82
N PHE A 707 -13.86 8.43 -3.12
CA PHE A 707 -12.76 8.22 -2.18
C PHE A 707 -11.37 8.22 -2.85
N ASP A 708 -10.42 8.97 -2.30
CA ASP A 708 -9.04 9.06 -2.81
C ASP A 708 -8.04 8.32 -1.92
N SER A 709 -7.91 8.73 -0.66
CA SER A 709 -6.85 8.24 0.23
C SER A 709 -7.19 8.41 1.72
N ILE A 710 -6.49 7.63 2.55
CA ILE A 710 -6.31 7.91 3.97
C ILE A 710 -5.05 8.76 4.10
N GLN A 711 -5.09 9.81 4.91
CA GLN A 711 -3.92 10.63 5.19
C GLN A 711 -3.57 10.62 6.67
N LEU A 712 -2.28 10.46 6.97
CA LEU A 712 -1.73 10.61 8.31
C LEU A 712 -0.77 11.80 8.40
N SER A 713 -0.61 12.35 9.60
CA SER A 713 0.38 13.39 9.88
C SER A 713 0.89 13.32 11.33
N TYR A 714 2.09 13.87 11.53
CA TYR A 714 2.80 13.94 12.81
C TYR A 714 2.63 15.32 13.45
N GLU A 715 2.29 15.36 14.74
CA GLU A 715 2.29 16.58 15.55
C GLU A 715 3.41 16.50 16.61
N PRO A 716 4.51 17.28 16.48
CA PRO A 716 5.62 17.26 17.43
C PRO A 716 5.17 17.45 18.89
N GLY A 717 5.63 16.55 19.76
CA GLY A 717 5.31 16.57 21.20
C GLY A 717 3.91 16.06 21.57
N ARG A 718 3.12 15.59 20.59
CA ARG A 718 1.78 15.01 20.81
C ARG A 718 1.59 13.64 20.15
N SER A 719 2.17 13.44 18.97
CA SER A 719 2.16 12.14 18.31
C SER A 719 3.43 11.35 18.66
N ALA A 720 3.30 10.03 18.74
CA ALA A 720 4.43 9.12 18.76
C ALA A 720 5.20 9.19 17.43
N GLU A 721 6.51 8.96 17.49
CA GLU A 721 7.37 8.97 16.29
C GLU A 721 7.09 7.77 15.37
N SER A 722 6.50 6.70 15.91
CA SER A 722 6.10 5.51 15.17
C SER A 722 4.89 4.83 15.81
N GLY A 723 4.14 4.05 15.03
CA GLY A 723 2.99 3.28 15.51
C GLY A 723 2.41 2.37 14.46
N THR A 724 1.29 1.72 14.78
CA THR A 724 0.54 0.88 13.85
C THR A 724 -0.96 1.02 14.08
N LEU A 725 -1.67 1.43 13.02
CA LEU A 725 -3.13 1.53 13.01
C LEU A 725 -3.72 0.40 12.17
N TYR A 726 -4.94 -0.01 12.50
CA TYR A 726 -5.71 -0.95 11.69
C TYR A 726 -7.01 -0.30 11.21
N PHE A 727 -7.36 -0.53 9.95
CA PHE A 727 -8.54 0.03 9.31
C PHE A 727 -9.45 -1.09 8.79
N ASP A 728 -10.74 -0.96 9.05
CA ASP A 728 -11.75 -1.92 8.59
C ASP A 728 -13.02 -1.18 8.13
N ASP A 729 -13.79 -1.82 7.26
CA ASP A 729 -15.09 -1.33 6.76
C ASP A 729 -15.10 0.13 6.26
N LEU A 730 -14.17 0.51 5.37
CA LEU A 730 -14.23 1.79 4.69
C LEU A 730 -15.50 1.85 3.83
N ARG A 731 -16.38 2.80 4.14
CA ARG A 731 -17.74 2.84 3.58
C ARG A 731 -18.27 4.26 3.47
N VAL A 732 -19.23 4.43 2.57
CA VAL A 732 -20.05 5.64 2.48
C VAL A 732 -21.48 5.29 2.87
N SER A 733 -22.10 6.10 3.72
CA SER A 733 -23.40 5.79 4.32
C SER A 733 -24.39 6.93 4.12
N SER A 734 -25.68 6.58 4.02
CA SER A 734 -26.76 7.56 4.22
C SER A 734 -27.22 7.54 5.68
N LYS A 735 -27.50 8.73 6.23
CA LYS A 735 -27.94 8.91 7.61
C LYS A 735 -29.47 8.91 7.67
N VAL A 736 -30.06 7.98 8.41
CA VAL A 736 -31.52 7.79 8.47
C VAL A 736 -31.99 7.93 9.92
N LEU A 737 -32.97 8.80 10.16
CA LEU A 737 -33.65 8.87 11.47
C LEU A 737 -34.54 7.64 11.62
N VAL A 738 -34.28 6.82 12.64
CA VAL A 738 -34.97 5.53 12.87
C VAL A 738 -35.68 5.44 14.20
N SER A 739 -35.50 6.41 15.11
CA SER A 739 -36.31 6.49 16.33
C SER A 739 -37.50 7.46 16.18
N VAL A 740 -38.62 7.09 16.79
CA VAL A 740 -39.70 8.01 17.15
C VAL A 740 -39.71 8.07 18.67
N ALA A 741 -39.05 9.05 19.26
CA ALA A 741 -38.99 9.18 20.71
C ALA A 741 -40.41 9.36 21.29
N GLU A 742 -40.82 8.49 22.22
CA GLU A 742 -41.93 8.77 23.12
C GLU A 742 -41.48 9.78 24.18
N ASN A 743 -41.59 11.08 23.86
CA ASN A 743 -41.96 12.16 24.79
C ASN A 743 -42.24 13.46 23.98
N PRO A 744 -43.23 14.27 24.38
CA PRO A 744 -43.96 15.13 23.47
C PRO A 744 -43.17 16.37 23.08
N VAL A 745 -42.61 16.38 21.87
CA VAL A 745 -42.23 17.65 21.23
C VAL A 745 -43.52 18.36 20.82
N THR A 746 -43.92 19.32 21.64
CA THR A 746 -44.89 20.35 21.29
C THR A 746 -44.34 21.16 20.11
N GLY A 747 -44.68 20.71 18.90
CA GLY A 747 -44.27 21.37 17.68
C GLY A 747 -44.90 20.85 16.40
N LEU A 748 -45.91 19.97 16.46
CA LEU A 748 -46.72 19.72 15.27
C LEU A 748 -47.39 21.04 14.87
N PRO A 749 -47.28 21.48 13.60
CA PRO A 749 -47.98 22.66 13.13
C PRO A 749 -49.46 22.45 13.41
N GLN A 750 -50.08 23.33 14.20
CA GLN A 750 -51.47 23.14 14.65
C GLN A 750 -52.49 23.20 13.50
N GLN A 751 -52.05 23.55 12.28
CA GLN A 751 -52.91 23.74 11.12
C GLN A 751 -52.23 23.29 9.83
N HIS A 752 -53.02 22.69 8.93
CA HIS A 752 -52.60 22.48 7.55
C HIS A 752 -52.20 23.82 6.92
N THR A 753 -51.03 23.88 6.27
CA THR A 753 -50.48 25.11 5.69
C THR A 753 -50.07 24.88 4.25
N LEU A 754 -50.44 25.79 3.34
CA LEU A 754 -49.96 25.81 1.96
C LEU A 754 -48.93 26.94 1.80
N LEU A 755 -47.69 26.57 1.51
CA LEU A 755 -46.55 27.49 1.41
C LEU A 755 -46.54 28.21 0.04
N PRO A 756 -45.89 29.39 -0.06
CA PRO A 756 -45.59 30.00 -1.35
C PRO A 756 -44.80 29.03 -2.23
N ASN A 757 -45.10 29.01 -3.52
CA ASN A 757 -44.31 28.26 -4.48
C ASN A 757 -42.97 28.98 -4.72
N TYR A 758 -41.89 28.23 -4.95
CA TYR A 758 -40.57 28.78 -5.26
C TYR A 758 -39.90 28.01 -6.41
N PRO A 759 -39.31 28.70 -7.41
CA PRO A 759 -39.34 30.16 -7.61
C PRO A 759 -40.74 30.73 -7.91
N ASN A 760 -40.97 32.04 -7.73
CA ASN A 760 -42.17 32.76 -8.18
C ASN A 760 -41.83 34.25 -8.43
N PRO A 761 -41.78 34.75 -9.68
CA PRO A 761 -42.17 34.06 -10.91
C PRO A 761 -41.24 32.90 -11.25
N PHE A 762 -41.74 31.89 -11.97
CA PHE A 762 -40.97 30.69 -12.34
C PHE A 762 -40.91 30.44 -13.85
N ASN A 763 -39.86 29.75 -14.30
CA ASN A 763 -39.64 29.36 -15.71
C ASN A 763 -38.80 28.07 -15.83
N PRO A 764 -39.30 26.96 -16.40
CA PRO A 764 -40.71 26.58 -16.53
C PRO A 764 -41.22 25.84 -15.28
N GLU A 765 -40.39 25.58 -14.27
CA GLU A 765 -40.75 24.77 -13.10
C GLU A 765 -40.74 25.51 -11.75
N THR A 766 -41.66 25.13 -10.86
CA THR A 766 -41.74 25.61 -9.48
C THR A 766 -42.04 24.48 -8.51
N SER A 767 -41.48 24.58 -7.31
CA SER A 767 -41.87 23.76 -6.16
C SER A 767 -43.13 24.32 -5.51
N ILE A 768 -44.08 23.45 -5.17
CA ILE A 768 -45.24 23.75 -4.33
C ILE A 768 -45.15 22.87 -3.08
N GLU A 769 -45.10 23.52 -1.92
CA GLU A 769 -44.94 22.86 -0.63
C GLU A 769 -46.16 23.10 0.26
N TRP A 770 -46.51 22.08 1.05
CA TRP A 770 -47.54 22.20 2.06
C TRP A 770 -47.23 21.31 3.25
N VAL A 771 -47.80 21.63 4.39
CA VAL A 771 -47.65 20.88 5.62
C VAL A 771 -49.02 20.39 6.08
N LEU A 772 -49.12 19.11 6.39
CA LEU A 772 -50.32 18.52 6.98
C LEU A 772 -50.09 18.36 8.49
N SER A 773 -51.00 18.91 9.30
CA SER A 773 -50.93 18.82 10.76
C SER A 773 -51.27 17.43 11.31
N GLN A 774 -51.97 16.62 10.50
CA GLN A 774 -52.36 15.24 10.80
C GLN A 774 -52.46 14.43 9.49
N PRO A 775 -52.45 13.09 9.54
CA PRO A 775 -52.63 12.25 8.35
C PRO A 775 -54.00 12.47 7.71
N GLU A 776 -54.06 12.54 6.38
CA GLU A 776 -55.30 12.76 5.62
C GLU A 776 -55.48 11.67 4.56
N GLN A 777 -56.63 11.01 4.59
CA GLN A 777 -56.95 9.91 3.66
C GLN A 777 -57.21 10.42 2.23
N GLN A 778 -57.57 11.69 2.08
CA GLN A 778 -57.78 12.32 0.77
C GLN A 778 -57.16 13.71 0.73
N VAL A 779 -56.02 13.81 0.06
CA VAL A 779 -55.31 15.05 -0.24
C VAL A 779 -55.25 15.24 -1.75
N ARG A 780 -55.66 16.42 -2.22
CA ARG A 780 -55.61 16.79 -3.63
C ARG A 780 -54.93 18.13 -3.82
N LEU A 781 -53.93 18.17 -4.71
CA LEU A 781 -53.26 19.40 -5.15
C LEU A 781 -53.55 19.63 -6.63
N GLU A 782 -54.22 20.74 -6.94
CA GLU A 782 -54.73 21.06 -8.28
C GLU A 782 -54.26 22.44 -8.72
N ILE A 783 -54.13 22.64 -10.03
CA ILE A 783 -53.76 23.90 -10.65
C ILE A 783 -54.91 24.37 -11.54
N TYR A 784 -55.19 25.67 -11.49
CA TYR A 784 -56.20 26.36 -12.27
C TYR A 784 -55.61 27.61 -12.94
N ASP A 785 -56.18 28.02 -14.05
CA ASP A 785 -55.85 29.31 -14.67
C ASP A 785 -56.61 30.49 -14.01
N ALA A 786 -56.33 31.70 -14.48
CA ALA A 786 -56.96 32.92 -13.98
C ALA A 786 -58.50 32.99 -14.18
N LEU A 787 -59.07 32.17 -15.08
CA LEU A 787 -60.51 32.05 -15.30
C LEU A 787 -61.14 30.93 -14.45
N GLY A 788 -60.34 30.23 -13.65
CA GLY A 788 -60.78 29.11 -12.81
C GLY A 788 -60.92 27.78 -13.57
N ARG A 789 -60.40 27.67 -14.80
CA ARG A 789 -60.38 26.40 -15.54
C ARG A 789 -59.30 25.50 -14.97
N HIS A 790 -59.63 24.23 -14.73
CA HIS A 790 -58.67 23.23 -14.24
C HIS A 790 -57.60 22.95 -15.30
N ILE A 791 -56.34 22.97 -14.87
CA ILE A 791 -55.16 22.81 -15.71
C ILE A 791 -54.52 21.45 -15.47
N ARG A 792 -54.25 21.09 -14.21
CA ARG A 792 -53.58 19.83 -13.87
C ARG A 792 -53.80 19.45 -12.41
N THR A 793 -53.94 18.16 -12.13
CA THR A 793 -53.86 17.61 -10.77
C THR A 793 -52.44 17.08 -10.55
N LEU A 794 -51.73 17.63 -9.57
CA LEU A 794 -50.35 17.24 -9.22
C LEU A 794 -50.30 16.09 -8.22
N TYR A 795 -51.35 15.93 -7.42
CA TYR A 795 -51.46 14.85 -6.46
C TYR A 795 -52.93 14.61 -6.11
N ASP A 796 -53.32 13.34 -5.96
CA ASP A 796 -54.63 12.90 -5.47
C ASP A 796 -54.46 11.56 -4.72
N GLY A 797 -54.52 11.56 -3.39
CA GLY A 797 -54.31 10.35 -2.58
C GLY A 797 -54.11 10.63 -1.09
N ALA A 798 -53.82 9.58 -0.32
CA ALA A 798 -53.58 9.67 1.12
C ALA A 798 -52.14 10.09 1.45
N LEU A 799 -51.96 10.99 2.42
CA LEU A 799 -50.64 11.42 2.89
C LEU A 799 -50.56 11.46 4.42
N PRO A 800 -49.40 11.09 5.01
CA PRO A 800 -49.16 11.24 6.44
C PRO A 800 -49.04 12.73 6.85
N ALA A 801 -49.09 13.00 8.16
CA ALA A 801 -48.74 14.31 8.69
C ALA A 801 -47.28 14.67 8.33
N GLY A 802 -46.98 15.96 8.19
CA GLY A 802 -45.64 16.45 7.85
C GLY A 802 -45.60 17.31 6.58
N ALA A 803 -44.39 17.70 6.18
CA ALA A 803 -44.16 18.53 5.00
C ALA A 803 -44.14 17.69 3.71
N HIS A 804 -44.78 18.22 2.67
CA HIS A 804 -44.94 17.57 1.38
C HIS A 804 -44.58 18.55 0.27
N ARG A 805 -43.97 18.04 -0.80
CA ARG A 805 -43.51 18.83 -1.95
C ARG A 805 -43.95 18.20 -3.27
N ARG A 806 -44.43 19.03 -4.20
CA ARG A 806 -44.68 18.64 -5.60
C ARG A 806 -44.16 19.70 -6.55
N ILE A 807 -43.72 19.29 -7.72
CA ILE A 807 -43.22 20.18 -8.77
C ILE A 807 -44.31 20.33 -9.84
N TRP A 808 -44.50 21.56 -10.30
CA TRP A 808 -45.21 21.83 -11.56
C TRP A 808 -44.24 22.37 -12.59
N ASP A 809 -44.30 21.81 -13.79
CA ASP A 809 -43.44 22.06 -14.96
C ASP A 809 -44.08 23.03 -15.98
N GLY A 810 -45.20 23.67 -15.62
CA GLY A 810 -45.93 24.58 -16.52
C GLY A 810 -46.60 23.85 -17.69
N ARG A 811 -47.04 22.60 -17.51
CA ARG A 811 -47.85 21.82 -18.47
C ARG A 811 -49.23 21.47 -17.93
N ASP A 812 -50.22 21.34 -18.81
CA ASP A 812 -51.56 20.85 -18.48
C ASP A 812 -51.62 19.32 -18.33
N GLN A 813 -52.81 18.79 -18.02
CA GLN A 813 -53.05 17.36 -17.81
C GLN A 813 -52.76 16.51 -19.06
N GLN A 814 -52.79 17.09 -20.27
CA GLN A 814 -52.45 16.43 -21.54
C GLN A 814 -50.96 16.57 -21.89
N GLY A 815 -50.16 17.14 -20.99
CA GLY A 815 -48.73 17.38 -21.18
C GLY A 815 -48.40 18.55 -22.09
N GLN A 816 -49.40 19.34 -22.50
CA GLN A 816 -49.21 20.52 -23.35
C GLN A 816 -48.76 21.71 -22.52
N VAL A 817 -47.91 22.52 -23.12
CA VAL A 817 -47.31 23.70 -22.48
C VAL A 817 -48.37 24.79 -22.35
N VAL A 818 -48.56 25.33 -21.14
CA VAL A 818 -49.53 26.43 -20.91
C VAL A 818 -48.88 27.82 -21.11
N ALA A 819 -49.67 28.84 -21.44
CA ALA A 819 -49.17 30.19 -21.73
C ALA A 819 -48.58 30.90 -20.49
N SER A 820 -47.72 31.91 -20.70
CA SER A 820 -47.30 32.82 -19.61
C SER A 820 -48.52 33.51 -18.98
N GLY A 821 -48.57 33.58 -17.65
CA GLY A 821 -49.73 34.13 -16.95
C GLY A 821 -49.83 33.70 -15.49
N THR A 822 -50.88 34.18 -14.82
CA THR A 822 -51.17 33.87 -13.42
C THR A 822 -51.96 32.56 -13.32
N TYR A 823 -51.49 31.66 -12.47
CA TYR A 823 -52.13 30.40 -12.14
C TYR A 823 -52.43 30.33 -10.63
N ILE A 824 -53.39 29.49 -10.26
CA ILE A 824 -53.78 29.25 -8.87
C ILE A 824 -53.55 27.78 -8.57
N TYR A 825 -52.79 27.48 -7.52
CA TYR A 825 -52.71 26.12 -6.99
C TYR A 825 -53.55 26.01 -5.73
N LYS A 826 -54.30 24.92 -5.63
CA LYS A 826 -55.30 24.66 -4.59
C LYS A 826 -55.01 23.32 -3.94
N LEU A 827 -54.85 23.34 -2.62
CA LEU A 827 -54.74 22.17 -1.77
C LEU A 827 -56.07 21.88 -1.09
N SER A 828 -56.50 20.64 -1.20
CA SER A 828 -57.71 20.08 -0.61
C SER A 828 -57.31 18.93 0.31
N ALA A 829 -57.47 19.06 1.62
CA ALA A 829 -57.13 18.02 2.59
C ALA A 829 -58.25 17.95 3.64
N GLY A 830 -59.01 16.85 3.66
CA GLY A 830 -60.22 16.72 4.47
C GLY A 830 -61.23 17.85 4.16
N GLN A 831 -61.67 18.56 5.21
CA GLN A 831 -62.57 19.73 5.13
C GLN A 831 -61.84 21.04 4.77
N ILE A 832 -60.50 21.07 4.77
CA ILE A 832 -59.73 22.28 4.51
C ILE A 832 -59.48 22.45 3.01
N ARG A 833 -59.58 23.70 2.56
CA ARG A 833 -59.28 24.15 1.20
C ARG A 833 -58.39 25.40 1.28
N LEU A 834 -57.14 25.27 0.86
CA LEU A 834 -56.17 26.37 0.78
C LEU A 834 -55.81 26.63 -0.67
N GLN A 835 -55.56 27.88 -1.04
CA GLN A 835 -55.13 28.21 -2.39
C GLN A 835 -54.17 29.40 -2.41
N ARG A 836 -53.26 29.42 -3.38
CA ARG A 836 -52.28 30.49 -3.59
C ARG A 836 -52.07 30.73 -5.09
N LYS A 837 -51.54 31.90 -5.42
CA LYS A 837 -51.28 32.31 -6.81
C LYS A 837 -49.80 32.14 -7.14
N MET A 838 -49.51 31.77 -8.38
CA MET A 838 -48.16 31.68 -8.94
C MET A 838 -48.13 32.36 -10.31
N LEU A 839 -46.99 32.94 -10.67
CA LEU A 839 -46.79 33.62 -11.95
C LEU A 839 -45.79 32.81 -12.80
N LEU A 840 -46.28 32.26 -13.91
CA LEU A 840 -45.44 31.62 -14.92
C LEU A 840 -44.98 32.67 -15.91
N VAL A 841 -43.66 32.83 -16.05
CA VAL A 841 -43.04 33.69 -17.05
C VAL A 841 -42.23 32.81 -17.97
N ARG A 842 -42.61 32.72 -19.23
CA ARG A 842 -41.79 32.12 -20.29
C ARG A 842 -41.28 33.17 -21.24
#